data_AF-K0VVE5-F1
#
_entry.id   AF-K0VVE5-F1
#
_cell.length_a   1.000
_cell.length_b   1.000
_cell.length_c   1.000
_cell.angle_alpha   90.00
_cell.angle_beta   90.00
_cell.angle_gamma   90.00
#
_symmetry.space_group_name_H-M   'P 1'
#
loop_
_entity.id
_entity.type
_entity.pdbx_description
1 polymer ?
#
loop_
_entity_poly.entity_id
_entity_poly.type
_entity_poly.pdbx_seq_one_letter_code
_entity_poly.pdbx_strand_id
1 'polypeptide(L)'
;MACGARNVFEREVCMIDSILDKMTLEEQVSLLSGADFWTTVPVERLGVPKIKVTDGPNGARGAGSLVAGVKATCFPVAIALGASWNPDLIRQMGRALGRQAKSKGAAVLLAPTVNIHRSGLNGRNFECYSEDPMLTSELAVAYIEGVQGEGIAATIKHFAGNESEIERQTMSSDIDERTLREIYLPPFEQAVRRAGVMAVMSSYNRLNGTYTSEHHWLLTKVLREEWGFDGIVMSDWFGSHSTAETINAGLDLEMPGPARDRGEKLVAAVREGKVEAATVRAAARRMLLLFERVGAFKSKPDLTERAIDLPEDRALIRRLGAEGAVLLKNDGILPLAKTSLDRIAVIGPNAASARVMGGGSAQIAAHYTVSPLEGIRAALSNANSISHAVGCRHNRLIDVFKGKIAVEYFKGRGCKGDPLHVEIVDKGEFFWFELPSGELDPADFSARMTMQFAPEEAGEHVFGMTNAGLARLFVDGELTVDGREGWTRGENYFGTANDEQRGAMTLEADRSYEITVEYEPSTASEEGINLIAVRFGVEKPLGEADIEAAVETARNADVALLFVGRDGEWDTEGLDLPDMRLPGRQEELIEKVAAANVNTVVVLQTGGPIEMPWLGKVRAVLQMWYPGQELGNAVADVLFGDAEPGGRLPQTFPKALSDNSAITGDAAVYPGKDGHVRYAEGVFVGYRHHDVSAVEPLFPFGFGLGYTRFRWSEPRLSASEMSSEGVTVSIDVTNIGDRPGSELVQLYVSSPKAKVERPDKELRAFAKLSLQPGETGTATLKITPRDLAFFDIETGAFRAEAGTYQLIVAANAADVRSVIDLPSPSGYLLPTSY
;
A
#
# COMPACT_ATOMS: atom_id res chain seq x y z
N MET A 1 5.84 1.66 49.10
CA MET A 1 4.56 1.15 49.64
C MET A 1 3.41 2.18 49.50
N ALA A 2 3.33 2.95 48.41
CA ALA A 2 2.32 4.02 48.25
C ALA A 2 1.52 3.95 46.93
N CYS A 3 1.32 2.75 46.37
CA CYS A 3 0.65 2.58 45.08
C CYS A 3 -0.83 2.13 45.19
N GLY A 4 -1.30 1.79 46.40
CA GLY A 4 -2.58 1.08 46.58
C GLY A 4 -3.87 1.90 46.41
N ALA A 5 -3.79 3.24 46.38
CA ALA A 5 -4.96 4.13 46.47
C ALA A 5 -5.17 5.07 45.26
N ARG A 6 -4.43 4.86 44.15
CA ARG A 6 -4.48 5.73 42.97
C ARG A 6 -5.42 5.20 41.89
N ASN A 7 -5.89 6.07 40.99
CA ASN A 7 -6.68 5.67 39.82
C ASN A 7 -5.82 4.81 38.85
N VAL A 8 -6.43 4.17 37.85
CA VAL A 8 -5.75 3.22 36.95
C VAL A 8 -4.55 3.86 36.25
N PHE A 9 -4.74 5.07 35.69
CA PHE A 9 -3.70 5.82 34.98
C PHE A 9 -2.49 6.16 35.88
N GLU A 10 -2.74 6.62 37.10
CA GLU A 10 -1.68 6.94 38.06
C GLU A 10 -0.92 5.70 38.56
N ARG A 11 -1.53 4.50 38.54
CA ARG A 11 -0.85 3.24 38.87
C ARG A 11 0.05 2.78 37.72
N GLU A 12 -0.42 2.91 36.48
CA GLU A 12 0.34 2.57 35.27
C GLU A 12 1.60 3.45 35.16
N VAL A 13 1.45 4.76 35.33
CA VAL A 13 2.58 5.71 35.35
C VAL A 13 3.58 5.36 36.47
N CYS A 14 3.08 5.02 37.67
CA CYS A 14 3.93 4.64 38.79
C CYS A 14 4.70 3.31 38.56
N MET A 15 4.14 2.38 37.80
CA MET A 15 4.83 1.12 37.43
C MET A 15 5.96 1.38 36.44
N ILE A 16 5.69 2.11 35.37
CA ILE A 16 6.69 2.41 34.31
C ILE A 16 7.88 3.15 34.92
N ASP A 17 7.63 4.20 35.72
CA ASP A 17 8.72 4.96 36.34
C ASP A 17 9.52 4.09 37.31
N SER A 18 8.88 3.16 38.04
CA SER A 18 9.57 2.19 38.90
C SER A 18 10.43 1.18 38.13
N ILE A 19 10.06 0.81 36.89
CA ILE A 19 10.89 -0.04 36.03
C ILE A 19 12.11 0.75 35.58
N LEU A 20 11.91 1.96 35.06
CA LEU A 20 12.98 2.83 34.57
C LEU A 20 13.99 3.19 35.67
N ASP A 21 13.54 3.43 36.90
CA ASP A 21 14.42 3.70 38.05
C ASP A 21 15.36 2.54 38.40
N LYS A 22 14.96 1.31 38.03
CA LYS A 22 15.76 0.10 38.27
C LYS A 22 16.59 -0.31 37.06
N MET A 23 16.36 0.28 35.89
CA MET A 23 17.11 -0.01 34.67
C MET A 23 18.49 0.66 34.71
N THR A 24 19.49 -0.03 34.19
CA THR A 24 20.76 0.61 33.85
C THR A 24 20.59 1.44 32.57
N LEU A 25 21.58 2.28 32.24
CA LEU A 25 21.58 3.00 30.98
C LEU A 25 21.55 2.02 29.78
N GLU A 26 22.33 0.95 29.86
CA GLU A 26 22.44 -0.08 28.82
C GLU A 26 21.10 -0.79 28.57
N GLU A 27 20.31 -1.04 29.62
CA GLU A 27 18.97 -1.63 29.48
C GLU A 27 17.94 -0.64 28.95
N GLN A 28 18.06 0.64 29.27
CA GLN A 28 17.22 1.67 28.65
C GLN A 28 17.55 1.78 27.17
N VAL A 29 18.83 1.77 26.81
CA VAL A 29 19.31 1.83 25.43
C VAL A 29 18.89 0.59 24.65
N SER A 30 18.96 -0.62 25.24
CA SER A 30 18.59 -1.85 24.52
C SER A 30 17.12 -1.91 24.11
N LEU A 31 16.23 -1.21 24.82
CA LEU A 31 14.81 -1.08 24.43
C LEU A 31 14.59 -0.22 23.18
N LEU A 32 15.59 0.55 22.76
CA LEU A 32 15.50 1.50 21.65
C LEU A 32 15.92 0.89 20.31
N SER A 33 16.10 -0.43 20.26
CA SER A 33 16.39 -1.21 19.05
C SER A 33 15.55 -2.49 19.00
N GLY A 34 15.30 -2.98 17.79
CA GLY A 34 14.93 -4.37 17.58
C GLY A 34 15.98 -5.32 18.14
N ALA A 35 15.55 -6.47 18.64
CA ALA A 35 16.40 -7.62 18.95
C ALA A 35 16.76 -8.40 17.69
N ASP A 36 15.82 -8.46 16.75
CA ASP A 36 15.90 -9.12 15.45
C ASP A 36 15.01 -8.34 14.46
N PHE A 37 14.65 -8.96 13.34
CA PHE A 37 13.83 -8.33 12.30
C PHE A 37 12.45 -7.91 12.77
N TRP A 38 11.87 -8.57 13.78
CA TRP A 38 10.45 -8.44 14.13
C TRP A 38 10.17 -8.24 15.61
N THR A 39 11.16 -8.38 16.50
CA THR A 39 10.92 -8.37 17.94
C THR A 39 11.77 -7.35 18.69
N THR A 40 11.26 -6.87 19.83
CA THR A 40 11.98 -5.96 20.73
C THR A 40 12.90 -6.72 21.69
N VAL A 41 13.88 -6.03 22.27
CA VAL A 41 14.74 -6.61 23.31
C VAL A 41 13.99 -6.72 24.65
N PRO A 42 13.93 -7.91 25.29
CA PRO A 42 13.36 -8.05 26.64
C PRO A 42 14.35 -7.61 27.73
N VAL A 43 13.83 -7.21 28.90
CA VAL A 43 14.62 -7.01 30.14
C VAL A 43 14.04 -7.91 31.24
N GLU A 44 14.45 -9.18 31.22
CA GLU A 44 13.82 -10.25 31.99
C GLU A 44 13.83 -10.01 33.50
N ARG A 45 14.95 -9.52 34.05
CA ARG A 45 15.07 -9.27 35.50
C ARG A 45 14.08 -8.22 36.03
N LEU A 46 13.54 -7.38 35.14
CA LEU A 46 12.56 -6.33 35.45
C LEU A 46 11.15 -6.69 34.94
N GLY A 47 10.97 -7.88 34.37
CA GLY A 47 9.69 -8.31 33.83
C GLY A 47 9.27 -7.55 32.57
N VAL A 48 10.21 -6.93 31.84
CA VAL A 48 9.91 -6.28 30.55
C VAL A 48 9.91 -7.35 29.46
N PRO A 49 8.75 -7.64 28.85
CA PRO A 49 8.62 -8.70 27.86
C PRO A 49 9.21 -8.28 26.52
N LYS A 50 9.42 -9.27 25.67
CA LYS A 50 9.61 -9.10 24.23
C LYS A 50 8.23 -9.00 23.57
N ILE A 51 8.03 -8.03 22.69
CA ILE A 51 6.86 -7.96 21.82
C ILE A 51 7.28 -8.12 20.35
N LYS A 52 6.35 -8.55 19.50
CA LYS A 52 6.56 -8.70 18.05
C LYS A 52 5.79 -7.64 17.28
N VAL A 53 6.40 -7.12 16.22
CA VAL A 53 5.77 -6.27 15.20
C VAL A 53 5.57 -7.08 13.91
N THR A 54 4.63 -6.69 13.07
CA THR A 54 4.41 -7.35 11.77
C THR A 54 3.86 -6.39 10.73
N ASP A 55 4.33 -6.50 9.48
CA ASP A 55 3.64 -5.91 8.34
C ASP A 55 2.31 -6.63 8.09
N GLY A 56 1.33 -6.05 7.41
CA GLY A 56 1.26 -4.68 6.94
C GLY A 56 -0.19 -4.31 6.57
N PRO A 57 -0.42 -3.35 5.67
CA PRO A 57 -1.69 -2.63 5.57
C PRO A 57 -2.89 -3.45 5.11
N ASN A 58 -2.68 -4.52 4.34
CA ASN A 58 -3.72 -5.39 3.78
C ASN A 58 -3.66 -6.84 4.30
N GLY A 59 -2.97 -7.08 5.42
CA GLY A 59 -2.90 -8.37 6.11
C GLY A 59 -1.68 -8.46 7.03
N ALA A 60 -1.81 -9.13 8.18
CA ALA A 60 -0.70 -9.39 9.09
C ALA A 60 0.14 -10.59 8.60
N ARG A 61 1.34 -10.35 8.04
CA ARG A 61 2.24 -11.35 7.46
C ARG A 61 2.79 -12.35 8.49
N GLY A 62 3.15 -11.86 9.67
CA GLY A 62 3.98 -12.56 10.63
C GLY A 62 5.48 -12.27 10.46
N ALA A 63 6.32 -13.11 11.06
CA ALA A 63 7.79 -13.00 11.11
C ALA A 63 8.50 -13.78 9.98
N GLY A 64 7.74 -14.41 9.07
CA GLY A 64 8.29 -15.14 7.93
C GLY A 64 8.97 -14.25 6.88
N SER A 65 9.68 -14.89 5.95
CA SER A 65 10.24 -14.27 4.75
C SER A 65 9.13 -13.64 3.88
N LEU A 66 9.49 -12.64 3.04
CA LEU A 66 8.58 -12.01 2.08
C LEU A 66 7.90 -13.03 1.15
N VAL A 67 8.56 -14.17 0.91
CA VAL A 67 8.12 -15.21 -0.03
C VAL A 67 7.71 -16.52 0.65
N ALA A 68 7.91 -16.64 1.98
CA ALA A 68 7.63 -17.84 2.76
C ALA A 68 7.27 -17.48 4.21
N GLY A 69 6.04 -17.77 4.64
CA GLY A 69 5.54 -17.48 5.99
C GLY A 69 4.21 -18.15 6.29
N VAL A 70 3.77 -18.10 7.55
CA VAL A 70 2.47 -18.65 7.95
C VAL A 70 1.36 -17.90 7.22
N LYS A 71 0.46 -18.62 6.54
CA LYS A 71 -0.61 -18.03 5.74
C LYS A 71 -1.48 -17.03 6.51
N ALA A 72 -1.95 -16.01 5.82
CA ALA A 72 -2.70 -14.88 6.36
C ALA A 72 -3.88 -14.50 5.43
N THR A 73 -5.00 -14.07 6.01
CA THR A 73 -6.05 -13.30 5.33
C THR A 73 -5.50 -12.11 4.53
N CYS A 74 -5.79 -12.07 3.23
CA CYS A 74 -5.42 -11.00 2.31
C CYS A 74 -6.63 -10.13 1.99
N PHE A 75 -6.64 -8.92 2.55
CA PHE A 75 -7.66 -7.90 2.32
C PHE A 75 -7.36 -7.08 1.05
N PRO A 76 -8.33 -6.31 0.53
CA PRO A 76 -8.08 -5.35 -0.54
C PRO A 76 -6.98 -4.36 -0.17
N VAL A 77 -6.19 -3.98 -1.18
CA VAL A 77 -5.14 -2.96 -1.03
C VAL A 77 -5.74 -1.56 -0.79
N ALA A 78 -4.97 -0.63 -0.25
CA ALA A 78 -5.48 0.65 0.22
C ALA A 78 -6.15 1.51 -0.86
N ILE A 79 -5.70 1.48 -2.12
CA ILE A 79 -6.39 2.22 -3.19
C ILE A 79 -7.80 1.67 -3.45
N ALA A 80 -8.00 0.36 -3.32
CA ALA A 80 -9.33 -0.26 -3.40
C ALA A 80 -10.21 0.14 -2.21
N LEU A 81 -9.60 0.26 -1.02
CA LEU A 81 -10.27 0.76 0.18
C LEU A 81 -10.62 2.25 0.06
N GLY A 82 -9.71 3.04 -0.53
CA GLY A 82 -9.92 4.43 -0.92
C GLY A 82 -11.15 4.56 -1.81
N ALA A 83 -11.23 3.70 -2.83
CA ALA A 83 -12.34 3.67 -3.75
C ALA A 83 -13.70 3.33 -3.10
N SER A 84 -13.69 2.73 -1.91
CA SER A 84 -14.93 2.46 -1.18
C SER A 84 -15.55 3.70 -0.54
N TRP A 85 -14.77 4.74 -0.19
CA TRP A 85 -15.26 5.91 0.56
C TRP A 85 -16.09 5.54 1.81
N ASN A 86 -15.77 4.41 2.45
CA ASN A 86 -16.56 3.83 3.54
C ASN A 86 -15.73 3.59 4.81
N PRO A 87 -15.57 4.62 5.67
CA PRO A 87 -14.86 4.50 6.94
C PRO A 87 -15.40 3.36 7.83
N ASP A 88 -16.70 3.10 7.82
CA ASP A 88 -17.29 2.05 8.67
C ASP A 88 -16.88 0.65 8.26
N LEU A 89 -16.76 0.40 6.96
CA LEU A 89 -16.28 -0.88 6.46
C LEU A 89 -14.77 -1.04 6.69
N ILE A 90 -14.00 0.05 6.58
CA ILE A 90 -12.56 0.06 6.92
C ILE A 90 -12.34 -0.19 8.42
N ARG A 91 -13.18 0.34 9.31
CA ARG A 91 -13.12 0.04 10.74
C ARG A 91 -13.39 -1.44 11.04
N GLN A 92 -14.33 -2.06 10.33
CA GLN A 92 -14.59 -3.50 10.43
C GLN A 92 -13.38 -4.32 9.97
N MET A 93 -12.76 -3.92 8.87
CA MET A 93 -11.51 -4.52 8.39
C MET A 93 -10.38 -4.36 9.41
N GLY A 94 -10.21 -3.17 9.98
CA GLY A 94 -9.22 -2.90 11.03
C GLY A 94 -9.38 -3.83 12.24
N ARG A 95 -10.62 -4.12 12.67
CA ARG A 95 -10.87 -5.12 13.72
C ARG A 95 -10.46 -6.53 13.30
N ALA A 96 -10.72 -6.92 12.05
CA ALA A 96 -10.29 -8.22 11.54
C ALA A 96 -8.76 -8.33 11.50
N LEU A 97 -8.08 -7.29 11.03
CA LEU A 97 -6.61 -7.19 11.05
C LEU A 97 -6.03 -7.21 12.46
N GLY A 98 -6.66 -6.54 13.43
CA GLY A 98 -6.26 -6.61 14.84
C GLY A 98 -6.35 -8.05 15.39
N ARG A 99 -7.41 -8.80 15.07
CA ARG A 99 -7.52 -10.23 15.43
C ARG A 99 -6.47 -11.07 14.71
N GLN A 100 -6.19 -10.78 13.45
CA GLN A 100 -5.18 -11.47 12.65
C GLN A 100 -3.77 -11.23 13.19
N ALA A 101 -3.43 -10.00 13.58
CA ALA A 101 -2.13 -9.68 14.18
C ALA A 101 -1.91 -10.48 15.48
N LYS A 102 -2.96 -10.65 16.30
CA LYS A 102 -2.91 -11.57 17.46
C LYS A 102 -2.66 -13.02 17.04
N SER A 103 -3.23 -13.48 15.92
CA SER A 103 -2.96 -14.84 15.42
C SER A 103 -1.52 -15.02 14.93
N LYS A 104 -0.80 -13.92 14.66
CA LYS A 104 0.64 -13.89 14.38
C LYS A 104 1.51 -13.66 15.63
N GLY A 105 0.90 -13.60 16.80
CA GLY A 105 1.59 -13.27 18.05
C GLY A 105 2.22 -11.87 18.04
N ALA A 106 1.71 -10.96 17.19
CA ALA A 106 2.18 -9.60 17.08
C ALA A 106 1.33 -8.65 17.94
N ALA A 107 1.97 -7.66 18.54
CA ALA A 107 1.33 -6.61 19.33
C ALA A 107 1.27 -5.26 18.59
N VAL A 108 2.00 -5.14 17.48
CA VAL A 108 2.07 -3.93 16.65
C VAL A 108 1.89 -4.32 15.19
N LEU A 109 0.96 -3.67 14.50
CA LEU A 109 0.74 -3.80 13.06
C LEU A 109 1.30 -2.58 12.35
N LEU A 110 2.18 -2.81 11.37
CA LEU A 110 2.90 -1.75 10.63
C LEU A 110 2.04 -1.14 9.52
N ALA A 111 0.94 -0.50 9.93
CA ALA A 111 -0.11 0.02 9.08
C ALA A 111 -0.98 1.06 9.83
N PRO A 112 -1.74 1.90 9.11
CA PRO A 112 -1.89 1.96 7.65
C PRO A 112 -0.80 2.80 6.94
N THR A 113 -0.66 2.58 5.63
CA THR A 113 0.19 3.41 4.75
C THR A 113 -0.65 4.54 4.15
N VAL A 114 -0.22 5.80 4.32
CA VAL A 114 -1.05 7.01 4.08
C VAL A 114 -0.36 8.08 3.24
N ASN A 115 0.73 7.75 2.55
CA ASN A 115 1.37 8.67 1.60
C ASN A 115 0.38 9.09 0.51
N ILE A 116 0.54 10.30 -0.03
CA ILE A 116 -0.40 10.87 -1.00
C ILE A 116 -0.05 10.43 -2.42
N HIS A 117 -1.06 10.12 -3.24
CA HIS A 117 -0.84 9.79 -4.65
C HIS A 117 -0.45 11.04 -5.48
N ARG A 118 0.80 11.49 -5.33
CA ARG A 118 1.37 12.66 -6.03
C ARG A 118 1.49 12.42 -7.54
N SER A 119 2.03 11.28 -7.92
CA SER A 119 2.25 10.85 -9.31
C SER A 119 1.49 9.56 -9.59
N GLY A 120 1.03 9.36 -10.83
CA GLY A 120 0.47 8.07 -11.26
C GLY A 120 1.51 6.94 -11.35
N LEU A 121 2.80 7.28 -11.25
CA LEU A 121 3.92 6.35 -11.42
C LEU A 121 4.44 5.72 -10.11
N ASN A 122 4.10 6.27 -8.94
CA ASN A 122 4.62 5.77 -7.67
C ASN A 122 4.26 4.28 -7.47
N GLY A 123 5.29 3.45 -7.28
CA GLY A 123 5.16 2.00 -7.11
C GLY A 123 4.26 1.54 -5.97
N ARG A 124 4.09 2.38 -4.95
CA ARG A 124 3.28 2.10 -3.76
C ARG A 124 1.95 2.82 -3.71
N ASN A 125 1.49 3.39 -4.83
CA ASN A 125 0.14 3.95 -4.89
C ASN A 125 -0.92 2.91 -4.50
N PHE A 126 -0.75 1.63 -4.86
CA PHE A 126 -1.67 0.56 -4.48
C PHE A 126 -1.82 0.44 -2.95
N GLU A 127 -0.75 0.73 -2.22
CA GLU A 127 -0.63 0.65 -0.77
C GLU A 127 -1.13 1.91 -0.06
N CYS A 128 -1.45 2.97 -0.81
CA CYS A 128 -1.96 4.24 -0.29
C CYS A 128 -3.43 4.48 -0.69
N TYR A 129 -4.15 5.33 0.04
CA TYR A 129 -5.59 5.48 -0.15
C TYR A 129 -6.00 6.38 -1.31
N SER A 130 -5.41 7.58 -1.43
CA SER A 130 -5.93 8.65 -2.29
C SER A 130 -4.91 9.76 -2.58
N GLU A 131 -5.17 10.55 -3.62
CA GLU A 131 -4.54 11.87 -3.81
C GLU A 131 -5.06 12.94 -2.85
N ASP A 132 -6.19 12.71 -2.16
CA ASP A 132 -6.83 13.71 -1.31
C ASP A 132 -6.57 13.45 0.19
N PRO A 133 -6.05 14.45 0.93
CA PRO A 133 -5.74 14.30 2.34
C PRO A 133 -6.98 14.07 3.23
N MET A 134 -8.16 14.58 2.87
CA MET A 134 -9.37 14.41 3.67
C MET A 134 -9.87 12.97 3.58
N LEU A 135 -9.95 12.41 2.37
CA LEU A 135 -10.32 11.01 2.19
C LEU A 135 -9.33 10.07 2.90
N THR A 136 -8.03 10.28 2.68
CA THR A 136 -6.98 9.50 3.34
C THR A 136 -7.09 9.58 4.86
N SER A 137 -7.35 10.76 5.42
CA SER A 137 -7.50 10.97 6.87
C SER A 137 -8.67 10.19 7.47
N GLU A 138 -9.86 10.26 6.86
CA GLU A 138 -11.06 9.57 7.37
C GLU A 138 -10.89 8.04 7.38
N LEU A 139 -10.29 7.50 6.32
CA LEU A 139 -10.06 6.06 6.21
C LEU A 139 -8.94 5.58 7.15
N ALA A 140 -7.86 6.35 7.29
CA ALA A 140 -6.77 6.02 8.20
C ALA A 140 -7.24 6.04 9.67
N VAL A 141 -8.02 7.05 10.08
CA VAL A 141 -8.61 7.11 11.43
C VAL A 141 -9.47 5.87 11.69
N ALA A 142 -10.36 5.51 10.77
CA ALA A 142 -11.22 4.35 10.94
C ALA A 142 -10.45 3.02 10.99
N TYR A 143 -9.40 2.89 10.18
CA TYR A 143 -8.48 1.74 10.21
C TYR A 143 -7.82 1.60 11.58
N ILE A 144 -7.21 2.68 12.08
CA ILE A 144 -6.49 2.72 13.35
C ILE A 144 -7.44 2.41 14.51
N GLU A 145 -8.62 3.03 14.56
CA GLU A 145 -9.64 2.73 15.56
C GLU A 145 -10.03 1.24 15.56
N GLY A 146 -10.16 0.65 14.37
CA GLY A 146 -10.47 -0.78 14.21
C GLY A 146 -9.38 -1.67 14.80
N VAL A 147 -8.11 -1.42 14.43
CA VAL A 147 -6.95 -2.21 14.88
C VAL A 147 -6.72 -2.03 16.38
N GLN A 148 -6.69 -0.79 16.87
CA GLN A 148 -6.44 -0.48 18.28
C GLN A 148 -7.61 -0.90 19.19
N GLY A 149 -8.83 -0.96 18.67
CA GLY A 149 -9.98 -1.54 19.36
C GLY A 149 -9.80 -3.02 19.73
N GLU A 150 -8.88 -3.73 19.07
CA GLU A 150 -8.49 -5.09 19.40
C GLU A 150 -7.28 -5.15 20.35
N GLY A 151 -6.75 -4.03 20.84
CA GLY A 151 -5.56 -4.01 21.71
C GLY A 151 -4.24 -4.24 20.98
N ILE A 152 -4.22 -4.03 19.66
CA ILE A 152 -3.02 -4.03 18.82
C ILE A 152 -2.65 -2.58 18.50
N ALA A 153 -1.37 -2.20 18.65
CA ALA A 153 -0.93 -0.89 18.24
C ALA A 153 -0.89 -0.78 16.70
N ALA A 154 -1.47 0.26 16.15
CA ALA A 154 -1.27 0.62 14.75
C ALA A 154 -0.03 1.51 14.61
N THR A 155 0.71 1.35 13.52
CA THR A 155 1.84 2.20 13.13
C THR A 155 1.55 2.87 11.80
N ILE A 156 1.11 4.13 11.83
CA ILE A 156 0.86 4.89 10.60
C ILE A 156 2.18 5.22 9.89
N LYS A 157 2.24 5.06 8.56
CA LYS A 157 3.48 5.17 7.78
C LYS A 157 3.29 5.77 6.37
N HIS A 158 4.30 6.37 5.74
CA HIS A 158 5.64 6.69 6.25
C HIS A 158 5.76 8.22 6.41
N PHE A 159 6.29 8.66 7.56
CA PHE A 159 6.28 10.04 8.01
C PHE A 159 7.63 10.74 7.74
N ALA A 160 7.76 11.63 6.74
CA ALA A 160 6.82 12.00 5.69
C ALA A 160 7.57 12.31 4.37
N GLY A 161 6.87 12.44 3.25
CA GLY A 161 7.48 12.79 1.97
C GLY A 161 7.97 11.60 1.13
N ASN A 162 7.42 10.39 1.35
CA ASN A 162 7.78 9.16 0.63
C ASN A 162 6.78 8.84 -0.49
N GLU A 163 6.61 9.77 -1.44
CA GLU A 163 5.66 9.62 -2.56
C GLU A 163 6.31 9.13 -3.88
N SER A 164 7.51 8.56 -3.79
CA SER A 164 8.28 7.94 -4.88
C SER A 164 9.23 6.90 -4.30
N GLU A 165 9.40 5.76 -4.98
CA GLU A 165 10.35 4.72 -4.57
C GLU A 165 11.76 4.95 -5.12
N ILE A 166 11.91 5.82 -6.13
CA ILE A 166 13.19 6.16 -6.75
C ILE A 166 14.13 6.76 -5.71
N GLU A 167 15.28 6.12 -5.51
CA GLU A 167 16.31 6.53 -4.56
C GLU A 167 15.76 6.85 -3.14
N ARG A 168 14.68 6.20 -2.71
CA ARG A 168 13.96 6.56 -1.48
C ARG A 168 14.82 6.63 -0.21
N GLN A 169 15.97 5.95 -0.16
CA GLN A 169 16.93 5.97 0.97
C GLN A 169 17.91 7.16 0.95
N THR A 170 17.97 7.91 -0.14
CA THR A 170 18.95 9.00 -0.34
C THR A 170 18.30 10.28 -0.86
N MET A 171 17.20 10.19 -1.60
CA MET A 171 16.48 11.32 -2.16
C MET A 171 15.95 12.25 -1.06
N SER A 172 16.06 13.56 -1.28
CA SER A 172 15.41 14.58 -0.48
C SER A 172 14.13 15.04 -1.16
N SER A 173 12.98 14.83 -0.52
CA SER A 173 11.73 15.50 -0.90
C SER A 173 11.78 16.92 -0.38
N ASP A 174 11.82 17.88 -1.29
CA ASP A 174 11.90 19.30 -0.97
C ASP A 174 10.50 19.92 -1.10
N ILE A 175 9.86 20.14 0.05
CA ILE A 175 8.45 20.48 0.21
C ILE A 175 8.31 21.68 1.14
N ASP A 176 7.61 22.73 0.69
CA ASP A 176 7.35 23.89 1.53
C ASP A 176 6.37 23.55 2.68
N GLU A 177 6.44 24.32 3.77
CA GLU A 177 5.65 24.02 4.97
C GLU A 177 4.14 24.06 4.72
N ARG A 178 3.65 24.99 3.91
CA ARG A 178 2.21 25.07 3.62
C ARG A 178 1.74 23.80 2.93
N THR A 179 2.46 23.37 1.91
CA THR A 179 2.18 22.12 1.20
C THR A 179 2.25 20.91 2.12
N LEU A 180 3.27 20.81 2.99
CA LEU A 180 3.32 19.75 4.01
C LEU A 180 2.06 19.76 4.89
N ARG A 181 1.70 20.92 5.43
CA ARG A 181 0.59 21.08 6.38
C ARG A 181 -0.79 20.85 5.75
N GLU A 182 -0.95 21.13 4.47
CA GLU A 182 -2.23 21.03 3.76
C GLU A 182 -2.42 19.71 3.01
N ILE A 183 -1.34 19.04 2.57
CA ILE A 183 -1.41 17.83 1.72
C ILE A 183 -0.85 16.58 2.41
N TYR A 184 0.38 16.62 2.91
CA TYR A 184 1.10 15.39 3.30
C TYR A 184 0.99 15.02 4.78
N LEU A 185 0.85 16.02 5.65
CA LEU A 185 0.73 15.86 7.09
C LEU A 185 -0.71 15.63 7.63
N PRO A 186 -1.80 16.05 6.97
CA PRO A 186 -3.15 15.88 7.54
C PRO A 186 -3.51 14.45 7.96
N PRO A 187 -3.21 13.38 7.19
CA PRO A 187 -3.52 12.02 7.63
C PRO A 187 -2.84 11.64 8.96
N PHE A 188 -1.60 12.08 9.17
CA PHE A 188 -0.86 11.87 10.40
C PHE A 188 -1.41 12.73 11.55
N GLU A 189 -1.74 14.00 11.30
CA GLU A 189 -2.37 14.90 12.28
C GLU A 189 -3.68 14.28 12.81
N GLN A 190 -4.53 13.78 11.90
CA GLN A 190 -5.82 13.18 12.27
C GLN A 190 -5.65 11.83 12.98
N ALA A 191 -4.67 11.02 12.58
CA ALA A 191 -4.34 9.78 13.29
C ALA A 191 -3.92 10.01 14.75
N VAL A 192 -3.11 11.05 15.00
CA VAL A 192 -2.74 11.45 16.36
C VAL A 192 -3.94 11.98 17.13
N ARG A 193 -4.67 12.95 16.55
CA ARG A 193 -5.69 13.72 17.28
C ARG A 193 -7.02 13.01 17.47
N ARG A 194 -7.44 12.20 16.52
CA ARG A 194 -8.76 11.53 16.54
C ARG A 194 -8.65 10.07 16.90
N ALA A 195 -7.67 9.36 16.35
CA ALA A 195 -7.53 7.92 16.55
C ALA A 195 -6.63 7.57 17.74
N GLY A 196 -5.83 8.51 18.26
CA GLY A 196 -4.86 8.24 19.32
C GLY A 196 -3.87 7.15 18.89
N VAL A 197 -3.32 7.27 17.68
CA VAL A 197 -2.39 6.27 17.13
C VAL A 197 -1.22 6.03 18.10
N MET A 198 -0.84 4.76 18.29
CA MET A 198 0.17 4.38 19.28
C MET A 198 1.61 4.41 18.74
N ALA A 199 1.78 4.34 17.42
CA ALA A 199 3.09 4.38 16.78
C ALA A 199 3.06 5.12 15.43
N VAL A 200 4.19 5.73 15.08
CA VAL A 200 4.45 6.36 13.77
C VAL A 200 5.77 5.79 13.24
N MET A 201 5.83 5.49 11.94
CA MET A 201 7.09 5.08 11.28
C MET A 201 7.64 6.25 10.47
N SER A 202 8.90 6.64 10.72
CA SER A 202 9.58 7.65 9.89
C SER A 202 9.84 7.09 8.49
N SER A 203 9.85 7.95 7.47
CA SER A 203 10.21 7.55 6.11
C SER A 203 11.70 7.27 5.91
N TYR A 204 12.03 6.66 4.77
CA TYR A 204 13.42 6.52 4.32
C TYR A 204 14.04 7.84 3.84
N ASN A 205 13.26 8.67 3.13
CA ASN A 205 13.77 9.83 2.44
C ASN A 205 14.27 10.92 3.40
N ARG A 206 15.05 11.85 2.84
CA ARG A 206 15.26 13.16 3.47
C ARG A 206 14.05 14.04 3.18
N LEU A 207 13.71 14.89 4.13
CA LEU A 207 12.76 15.99 3.97
C LEU A 207 13.54 17.29 4.08
N ASN A 208 13.53 18.10 3.02
CA ASN A 208 14.26 19.37 2.96
C ASN A 208 15.73 19.24 3.41
N GLY A 209 16.40 18.18 2.96
CA GLY A 209 17.82 17.92 3.19
C GLY A 209 18.17 17.13 4.47
N THR A 210 17.22 16.86 5.36
CA THR A 210 17.45 16.09 6.61
C THR A 210 16.67 14.78 6.60
N TYR A 211 17.29 13.66 6.97
CA TYR A 211 16.58 12.38 7.11
C TYR A 211 15.38 12.53 8.03
N THR A 212 14.22 11.98 7.65
CA THR A 212 13.01 12.14 8.48
C THR A 212 13.17 11.53 9.87
N SER A 213 14.00 10.49 10.02
CA SER A 213 14.39 9.88 11.29
C SER A 213 15.29 10.77 12.18
N GLU A 214 15.84 11.86 11.63
CA GLU A 214 16.69 12.85 12.29
C GLU A 214 16.05 14.25 12.34
N HIS A 215 14.83 14.40 11.80
CA HIS A 215 14.23 15.70 11.56
C HIS A 215 13.50 16.22 12.81
N HIS A 216 14.22 16.92 13.70
CA HIS A 216 13.67 17.42 14.98
C HIS A 216 12.39 18.27 14.84
N TRP A 217 12.29 19.12 13.80
CA TRP A 217 11.04 19.85 13.56
C TRP A 217 9.87 18.92 13.26
N LEU A 218 10.09 17.80 12.57
CA LEU A 218 9.02 16.88 12.18
C LEU A 218 8.64 15.99 13.38
N LEU A 219 9.62 15.32 13.98
CA LEU A 219 9.40 14.29 15.00
C LEU A 219 9.12 14.84 16.40
N THR A 220 9.61 16.05 16.72
CA THR A 220 9.41 16.66 18.03
C THR A 220 8.49 17.88 17.96
N LYS A 221 8.82 18.89 17.15
CA LYS A 221 8.01 20.13 17.12
C LYS A 221 6.59 19.87 16.61
N VAL A 222 6.46 19.34 15.40
CA VAL A 222 5.15 19.07 14.80
C VAL A 222 4.45 17.91 15.50
N LEU A 223 5.08 16.74 15.51
CA LEU A 223 4.41 15.52 15.98
C LEU A 223 4.10 15.55 17.47
N ARG A 224 5.05 15.93 18.34
CA ARG A 224 4.88 15.83 19.80
C ARG A 224 4.37 17.13 20.42
N GLU A 225 5.00 18.26 20.12
CA GLU A 225 4.66 19.53 20.78
C GLU A 225 3.37 20.14 20.23
N GLU A 226 3.15 20.13 18.92
CA GLU A 226 1.93 20.71 18.32
C GLU A 226 0.74 19.73 18.31
N TRP A 227 0.96 18.46 17.96
CA TRP A 227 -0.14 17.48 17.88
C TRP A 227 -0.38 16.70 19.17
N GLY A 228 0.55 16.74 20.13
CA GLY A 228 0.41 16.03 21.41
C GLY A 228 0.70 14.53 21.34
N PHE A 229 1.47 14.07 20.36
CA PHE A 229 1.78 12.64 20.22
C PHE A 229 2.62 12.10 21.39
N ASP A 230 2.07 11.10 22.07
CA ASP A 230 2.71 10.45 23.22
C ASP A 230 3.15 8.99 22.95
N GLY A 231 2.92 8.50 21.73
CA GLY A 231 3.34 7.18 21.26
C GLY A 231 4.82 7.12 20.85
N ILE A 232 5.20 6.01 20.21
CA ILE A 232 6.57 5.78 19.74
C ILE A 232 6.78 6.22 18.30
N VAL A 233 7.97 6.73 17.97
CA VAL A 233 8.44 6.84 16.59
C VAL A 233 9.45 5.72 16.34
N MET A 234 9.19 4.87 15.36
CA MET A 234 10.15 3.85 14.89
C MET A 234 10.73 4.23 13.54
N SER A 235 11.94 3.77 13.25
CA SER A 235 12.49 3.87 11.89
C SER A 235 11.74 2.93 10.96
N ASP A 236 11.72 3.24 9.67
CA ASP A 236 11.59 2.19 8.67
C ASP A 236 12.80 1.22 8.77
N TRP A 237 12.72 0.06 8.13
CA TRP A 237 13.75 -0.97 8.21
C TRP A 237 15.08 -0.46 7.68
N PHE A 238 16.07 -0.32 8.56
CA PHE A 238 17.39 0.28 8.29
C PHE A 238 17.38 1.79 8.02
N GLY A 239 16.25 2.48 8.19
CA GLY A 239 16.06 3.93 7.98
C GLY A 239 16.61 4.83 9.10
N SER A 240 17.46 4.28 9.97
CA SER A 240 18.26 5.04 10.94
C SER A 240 19.69 5.22 10.40
N HIS A 241 20.17 6.45 10.39
CA HIS A 241 21.46 6.82 9.78
C HIS A 241 22.52 7.32 10.77
N SER A 242 22.14 7.53 12.03
CA SER A 242 23.03 8.10 13.04
C SER A 242 22.63 7.73 14.47
N THR A 243 23.53 8.02 15.41
CA THR A 243 23.33 7.75 16.85
C THR A 243 22.70 8.92 17.60
N ALA A 244 23.37 10.08 17.67
CA ALA A 244 22.93 11.18 18.55
C ALA A 244 21.80 12.00 17.93
N GLU A 245 21.85 12.21 16.62
CA GLU A 245 20.94 13.07 15.87
C GLU A 245 19.53 12.46 15.86
N THR A 246 19.40 11.17 15.53
CA THR A 246 18.11 10.45 15.56
C THR A 246 17.45 10.48 16.96
N ILE A 247 18.19 10.22 18.04
CA ILE A 247 17.59 10.15 19.39
C ILE A 247 17.18 11.54 19.88
N ASN A 248 17.99 12.56 19.59
CA ASN A 248 17.69 13.94 19.94
C ASN A 248 16.55 14.51 19.09
N ALA A 249 16.36 14.02 17.86
CA ALA A 249 15.25 14.40 17.00
C ALA A 249 13.90 13.84 17.46
N GLY A 250 13.89 12.68 18.12
CA GLY A 250 12.68 12.05 18.67
C GLY A 250 12.38 10.63 18.19
N LEU A 251 13.34 9.98 17.50
CA LEU A 251 13.24 8.57 17.07
C LEU A 251 13.47 7.63 18.26
N ASP A 252 12.45 6.87 18.64
CA ASP A 252 12.46 6.00 19.82
C ASP A 252 13.01 4.59 19.54
N LEU A 253 12.67 3.99 18.39
CA LEU A 253 12.99 2.60 18.08
C LEU A 253 13.71 2.47 16.72
N GLU A 254 14.95 1.99 16.73
CA GLU A 254 15.68 1.55 15.54
C GLU A 254 15.22 0.14 15.14
N MET A 255 14.77 -0.01 13.89
CA MET A 255 14.43 -1.31 13.29
C MET A 255 15.24 -1.54 12.00
N PRO A 256 15.58 -2.80 11.67
CA PRO A 256 15.49 -4.00 12.53
C PRO A 256 16.67 -4.09 13.52
N GLY A 257 16.65 -5.14 14.35
CA GLY A 257 17.83 -5.59 15.09
C GLY A 257 18.76 -6.51 14.28
N PRO A 258 19.97 -6.82 14.80
CA PRO A 258 20.55 -6.27 16.03
C PRO A 258 20.93 -4.79 15.88
N ALA A 259 21.04 -4.08 17.01
CA ALA A 259 21.30 -2.65 17.04
C ALA A 259 22.54 -2.24 16.24
N ARG A 260 22.42 -1.25 15.33
CA ARG A 260 23.57 -0.65 14.63
C ARG A 260 24.00 0.63 15.31
N ASP A 261 23.05 1.47 15.70
CA ASP A 261 23.28 2.79 16.31
C ASP A 261 22.78 2.90 17.76
N ARG A 262 21.85 2.03 18.16
CA ARG A 262 21.20 2.03 19.49
C ARG A 262 21.77 1.01 20.47
N GLY A 263 23.07 0.73 20.38
CA GLY A 263 23.81 -0.16 21.30
C GLY A 263 24.91 0.58 22.06
N GLU A 264 26.13 0.01 22.03
CA GLU A 264 27.30 0.61 22.68
C GLU A 264 27.58 2.05 22.23
N LYS A 265 27.31 2.37 20.96
CA LYS A 265 27.45 3.72 20.41
C LYS A 265 26.59 4.74 21.16
N LEU A 266 25.31 4.43 21.43
CA LEU A 266 24.43 5.34 22.16
C LEU A 266 24.83 5.47 23.63
N VAL A 267 25.26 4.38 24.26
CA VAL A 267 25.81 4.42 25.63
C VAL A 267 27.05 5.33 25.69
N ALA A 268 27.95 5.22 24.72
CA ALA A 268 29.12 6.09 24.61
C ALA A 268 28.72 7.55 24.39
N ALA A 269 27.79 7.83 23.48
CA ALA A 269 27.28 9.17 23.21
C ALA A 269 26.69 9.85 24.45
N VAL A 270 25.99 9.09 25.31
CA VAL A 270 25.50 9.61 26.60
C VAL A 270 26.64 9.92 27.57
N ARG A 271 27.61 9.01 27.69
CA ARG A 271 28.78 9.21 28.58
C ARG A 271 29.66 10.37 28.12
N GLU A 272 29.67 10.67 26.82
CA GLU A 272 30.37 11.80 26.21
C GLU A 272 29.58 13.12 26.25
N GLY A 273 28.32 13.11 26.70
CA GLY A 273 27.47 14.30 26.78
C GLY A 273 26.89 14.76 25.44
N LYS A 274 26.93 13.92 24.39
CA LYS A 274 26.28 14.19 23.10
C LYS A 274 24.77 13.93 23.14
N VAL A 275 24.33 13.06 24.06
CA VAL A 275 22.93 12.73 24.31
C VAL A 275 22.70 12.81 25.81
N GLU A 276 21.67 13.54 26.24
CA GLU A 276 21.29 13.57 27.65
C GLU A 276 20.70 12.22 28.07
N ALA A 277 21.08 11.70 29.24
CA ALA A 277 20.51 10.46 29.77
C ALA A 277 18.97 10.57 29.94
N ALA A 278 18.46 11.78 30.17
CA ALA A 278 17.02 12.06 30.21
C ALA A 278 16.32 11.82 28.86
N THR A 279 16.99 12.06 27.73
CA THR A 279 16.45 11.80 26.38
C THR A 279 16.26 10.31 26.16
N VAL A 280 17.28 9.50 26.50
CA VAL A 280 17.21 8.02 26.44
C VAL A 280 16.10 7.50 27.35
N ARG A 281 16.03 8.01 28.59
CA ARG A 281 14.98 7.63 29.54
C ARG A 281 13.58 7.96 29.02
N ALA A 282 13.40 9.11 28.37
CA ALA A 282 12.11 9.51 27.80
C ALA A 282 11.67 8.57 26.65
N ALA A 283 12.61 8.18 25.78
CA ALA A 283 12.35 7.21 24.72
C ALA A 283 11.99 5.82 25.29
N ALA A 284 12.77 5.34 26.27
CA ALA A 284 12.50 4.08 26.96
C ALA A 284 11.13 4.10 27.67
N ARG A 285 10.74 5.25 28.24
CA ARG A 285 9.41 5.44 28.84
C ARG A 285 8.29 5.26 27.82
N ARG A 286 8.43 5.77 26.60
CA ARG A 286 7.43 5.60 25.52
C ARG A 286 7.34 4.16 25.06
N MET A 287 8.46 3.44 24.97
CA MET A 287 8.46 1.99 24.72
C MET A 287 7.70 1.22 25.80
N LEU A 288 7.97 1.49 27.08
CA LEU A 288 7.24 0.84 28.18
C LEU A 288 5.75 1.23 28.19
N LEU A 289 5.40 2.47 27.81
CA LEU A 289 4.01 2.89 27.68
C LEU A 289 3.30 2.12 26.56
N LEU A 290 3.95 1.92 25.41
CA LEU A 290 3.43 1.06 24.35
C LEU A 290 3.18 -0.36 24.88
N PHE A 291 4.13 -0.93 25.62
CA PHE A 291 4.02 -2.29 26.15
C PHE A 291 2.83 -2.43 27.12
N GLU A 292 2.56 -1.40 27.93
CA GLU A 292 1.38 -1.36 28.79
C GLU A 292 0.08 -1.23 27.97
N ARG A 293 0.05 -0.35 26.96
CA ARG A 293 -1.13 -0.12 26.09
C ARG A 293 -1.56 -1.38 25.35
N VAL A 294 -0.60 -2.19 24.89
CA VAL A 294 -0.87 -3.48 24.22
C VAL A 294 -1.03 -4.65 25.21
N GLY A 295 -0.99 -4.37 26.53
CA GLY A 295 -1.22 -5.36 27.58
C GLY A 295 -0.07 -6.35 27.80
N ALA A 296 1.13 -6.07 27.30
CA ALA A 296 2.28 -6.99 27.38
C ALA A 296 2.74 -7.27 28.83
N PHE A 297 2.50 -6.34 29.77
CA PHE A 297 2.76 -6.57 31.19
C PHE A 297 1.65 -7.36 31.91
N LYS A 298 0.42 -7.36 31.38
CA LYS A 298 -0.74 -8.06 31.98
C LYS A 298 -0.68 -9.56 31.72
N SER A 299 -0.23 -9.93 30.52
CA SER A 299 -0.05 -11.33 30.12
C SER A 299 1.22 -11.47 29.30
N LYS A 300 2.04 -12.47 29.63
CA LYS A 300 3.24 -12.79 28.85
C LYS A 300 2.87 -12.99 27.37
N PRO A 301 3.49 -12.25 26.42
CA PRO A 301 3.18 -12.40 25.00
C PRO A 301 3.41 -13.82 24.49
N ASP A 302 2.43 -14.36 23.76
CA ASP A 302 2.54 -15.58 22.98
C ASP A 302 2.94 -15.20 21.55
N LEU A 303 4.17 -15.52 21.17
CA LEU A 303 4.73 -15.17 19.85
C LEU A 303 4.44 -16.23 18.78
N THR A 304 3.64 -17.26 19.10
CA THR A 304 3.30 -18.33 18.13
C THR A 304 2.44 -17.79 16.99
N GLU A 305 2.74 -18.27 15.77
CA GLU A 305 2.00 -17.89 14.57
C GLU A 305 1.04 -18.97 14.14
N ARG A 306 -0.17 -18.56 13.79
CA ARG A 306 -1.27 -19.44 13.37
C ARG A 306 -1.89 -18.90 12.09
N ALA A 307 -2.20 -19.81 11.18
CA ALA A 307 -3.01 -19.54 10.00
C ALA A 307 -4.47 -19.75 10.38
N ILE A 308 -5.24 -18.67 10.51
CA ILE A 308 -6.68 -18.73 10.85
C ILE A 308 -7.46 -18.12 9.69
N ASP A 309 -8.26 -18.95 9.04
CA ASP A 309 -9.05 -18.58 7.87
C ASP A 309 -10.55 -18.58 8.22
N LEU A 310 -11.10 -17.39 8.48
CA LEU A 310 -12.46 -17.21 9.01
C LEU A 310 -13.49 -16.91 7.90
N PRO A 311 -14.65 -17.59 7.87
CA PRO A 311 -15.71 -17.31 6.89
C PRO A 311 -16.19 -15.85 6.88
N GLU A 312 -16.25 -15.19 8.04
CA GLU A 312 -16.63 -13.79 8.17
C GLU A 312 -15.61 -12.84 7.53
N ASP A 313 -14.32 -13.16 7.60
CA ASP A 313 -13.28 -12.36 6.95
C ASP A 313 -13.37 -12.53 5.44
N ARG A 314 -13.63 -13.74 4.92
CA ARG A 314 -13.87 -13.98 3.49
C ARG A 314 -15.07 -13.15 2.99
N ALA A 315 -16.17 -13.17 3.72
CA ALA A 315 -17.36 -12.39 3.38
C ALA A 315 -17.06 -10.88 3.38
N LEU A 316 -16.25 -10.41 4.33
CA LEU A 316 -15.82 -9.02 4.41
C LEU A 316 -14.92 -8.62 3.25
N ILE A 317 -13.93 -9.45 2.87
CA ILE A 317 -13.03 -9.22 1.72
C ILE A 317 -13.84 -9.11 0.43
N ARG A 318 -14.77 -10.06 0.20
CA ARG A 318 -15.64 -10.05 -0.99
C ARG A 318 -16.50 -8.78 -1.06
N ARG A 319 -17.07 -8.36 0.08
CA ARG A 319 -17.84 -7.11 0.18
C ARG A 319 -16.99 -5.88 -0.10
N LEU A 320 -15.83 -5.76 0.53
CA LEU A 320 -14.89 -4.66 0.30
C LEU A 320 -14.44 -4.62 -1.18
N GLY A 321 -14.19 -5.78 -1.78
CA GLY A 321 -13.83 -5.90 -3.20
C GLY A 321 -14.91 -5.38 -4.13
N ALA A 322 -16.18 -5.72 -3.89
CA ALA A 322 -17.30 -5.20 -4.66
C ALA A 322 -17.55 -3.70 -4.40
N GLU A 323 -17.41 -3.24 -3.16
CA GLU A 323 -17.64 -1.85 -2.78
C GLU A 323 -16.51 -0.90 -3.24
N GLY A 324 -15.29 -1.41 -3.41
CA GLY A 324 -14.16 -0.69 -4.00
C GLY A 324 -14.12 -0.76 -5.54
N ALA A 325 -14.96 -1.59 -6.17
CA ALA A 325 -15.02 -1.71 -7.61
C ALA A 325 -15.61 -0.45 -8.25
N VAL A 326 -14.90 0.15 -9.19
CA VAL A 326 -15.32 1.40 -9.85
C VAL A 326 -15.72 1.12 -11.29
N LEU A 327 -16.99 1.32 -11.61
CA LEU A 327 -17.48 1.22 -12.99
C LEU A 327 -17.14 2.51 -13.73
N LEU A 328 -16.15 2.48 -14.62
CA LEU A 328 -15.64 3.65 -15.33
C LEU A 328 -16.43 3.96 -16.59
N LYS A 329 -16.86 2.92 -17.31
CA LYS A 329 -17.68 3.04 -18.51
C LYS A 329 -18.71 1.92 -18.54
N ASN A 330 -19.93 2.21 -18.99
CA ASN A 330 -20.93 1.20 -19.27
C ASN A 330 -21.99 1.69 -20.26
N ASP A 331 -21.99 1.13 -21.47
CA ASP A 331 -22.98 1.40 -22.52
C ASP A 331 -24.20 0.47 -22.40
N GLY A 332 -24.63 0.20 -21.15
CA GLY A 332 -25.76 -0.66 -20.81
C GLY A 332 -25.54 -2.16 -20.99
N ILE A 333 -24.29 -2.62 -21.12
CA ILE A 333 -23.98 -4.07 -21.18
C ILE A 333 -23.92 -4.71 -19.79
N LEU A 334 -23.45 -3.98 -18.78
CA LEU A 334 -23.44 -4.43 -17.39
C LEU A 334 -24.68 -3.94 -16.62
N PRO A 335 -25.20 -4.73 -15.66
CA PRO A 335 -24.74 -6.07 -15.30
C PRO A 335 -25.18 -7.13 -16.32
N LEU A 336 -24.36 -8.17 -16.48
CA LEU A 336 -24.64 -9.29 -17.37
C LEU A 336 -25.76 -10.17 -16.79
N ALA A 337 -26.79 -10.46 -17.58
CA ALA A 337 -27.82 -11.42 -17.20
C ALA A 337 -27.33 -12.85 -17.44
N LYS A 338 -27.11 -13.61 -16.35
CA LYS A 338 -26.59 -14.99 -16.39
C LYS A 338 -27.37 -15.91 -17.35
N THR A 339 -28.69 -15.71 -17.48
CA THR A 339 -29.59 -16.55 -18.29
C THR A 339 -29.66 -16.15 -19.76
N SER A 340 -29.08 -15.01 -20.17
CA SER A 340 -29.13 -14.55 -21.56
C SER A 340 -27.81 -14.72 -22.32
N LEU A 341 -26.82 -15.34 -21.69
CA LEU A 341 -25.51 -15.61 -22.28
C LEU A 341 -25.38 -17.12 -22.46
N ASP A 342 -25.04 -17.60 -23.63
CA ASP A 342 -24.77 -19.03 -23.82
C ASP A 342 -23.26 -19.29 -23.81
N ARG A 343 -22.48 -18.37 -24.40
CA ARG A 343 -21.02 -18.48 -24.59
C ARG A 343 -20.31 -17.23 -24.09
N ILE A 344 -19.36 -17.41 -23.17
CA ILE A 344 -18.61 -16.33 -22.54
C ILE A 344 -17.12 -16.59 -22.79
N ALA A 345 -16.45 -15.62 -23.41
CA ALA A 345 -15.00 -15.63 -23.55
C ALA A 345 -14.38 -14.90 -22.35
N VAL A 346 -13.52 -15.59 -21.59
CA VAL A 346 -12.75 -15.02 -20.49
C VAL A 346 -11.29 -14.95 -20.96
N ILE A 347 -10.82 -13.75 -21.27
CA ILE A 347 -9.55 -13.54 -21.99
C ILE A 347 -8.61 -12.68 -21.15
N GLY A 348 -7.31 -12.88 -21.32
CA GLY A 348 -6.30 -11.92 -20.89
C GLY A 348 -5.38 -12.48 -19.82
N PRO A 349 -4.23 -11.83 -19.59
CA PRO A 349 -3.20 -12.37 -18.70
C PRO A 349 -3.61 -12.45 -17.23
N ASN A 350 -4.62 -11.68 -16.81
CA ASN A 350 -5.13 -11.69 -15.44
C ASN A 350 -6.41 -12.52 -15.26
N ALA A 351 -6.87 -13.21 -16.32
CA ALA A 351 -8.08 -14.02 -16.27
C ALA A 351 -7.94 -15.24 -15.36
N ALA A 352 -6.90 -16.05 -15.58
CA ALA A 352 -6.63 -17.29 -14.84
C ALA A 352 -5.64 -17.12 -13.68
N SER A 353 -5.08 -15.92 -13.50
CA SER A 353 -4.10 -15.60 -12.46
C SER A 353 -4.65 -14.55 -11.52
N ALA A 354 -4.80 -14.90 -10.24
CA ALA A 354 -5.37 -14.01 -9.24
C ALA A 354 -4.37 -12.92 -8.81
N ARG A 355 -4.53 -11.69 -9.32
CA ARG A 355 -3.76 -10.52 -8.86
C ARG A 355 -4.49 -9.88 -7.68
N VAL A 356 -4.13 -10.33 -6.48
CA VAL A 356 -4.86 -10.03 -5.23
C VAL A 356 -4.24 -8.91 -4.39
N MET A 357 -2.97 -8.57 -4.64
CA MET A 357 -2.21 -7.50 -3.95
C MET A 357 -1.03 -7.01 -4.79
N GLY A 358 -0.42 -5.89 -4.37
CA GLY A 358 0.86 -5.40 -4.91
C GLY A 358 2.10 -6.04 -4.28
N GLY A 359 3.27 -5.53 -4.61
CA GLY A 359 4.58 -6.06 -4.22
C GLY A 359 5.15 -5.54 -2.89
N GLY A 360 6.33 -6.02 -2.50
CA GLY A 360 7.09 -5.50 -1.36
C GLY A 360 6.62 -5.95 0.03
N SER A 361 6.83 -5.10 1.02
CA SER A 361 6.46 -5.33 2.44
C SER A 361 4.96 -5.49 2.68
N ALA A 362 4.09 -5.13 1.73
CA ALA A 362 2.66 -5.42 1.81
C ALA A 362 2.31 -6.85 1.36
N GLN A 363 3.25 -7.60 0.78
CA GLN A 363 3.00 -8.98 0.35
C GLN A 363 2.79 -9.91 1.54
N ILE A 364 1.84 -10.83 1.39
CA ILE A 364 1.56 -11.89 2.35
C ILE A 364 1.30 -13.23 1.63
N ALA A 365 1.58 -14.33 2.32
CA ALA A 365 1.14 -15.65 1.89
C ALA A 365 -0.38 -15.80 2.14
N ALA A 366 -1.21 -15.55 1.13
CA ALA A 366 -2.67 -15.69 1.27
C ALA A 366 -3.10 -17.13 1.62
N HIS A 367 -4.24 -17.29 2.30
CA HIS A 367 -4.79 -18.63 2.58
C HIS A 367 -5.03 -19.43 1.30
N TYR A 368 -5.65 -18.75 0.34
CA TYR A 368 -5.91 -19.16 -1.04
C TYR A 368 -6.11 -17.87 -1.85
N THR A 369 -6.29 -18.00 -3.16
CA THR A 369 -6.67 -16.89 -4.04
C THR A 369 -7.68 -17.41 -5.05
N VAL A 370 -8.69 -16.60 -5.40
CA VAL A 370 -9.67 -16.94 -6.45
C VAL A 370 -9.42 -16.06 -7.66
N SER A 371 -9.06 -16.68 -8.79
CA SER A 371 -8.89 -15.98 -10.08
C SER A 371 -10.26 -15.54 -10.65
N PRO A 372 -10.29 -14.50 -11.50
CA PRO A 372 -11.51 -14.12 -12.20
C PRO A 372 -12.20 -15.26 -12.94
N LEU A 373 -11.42 -16.11 -13.64
CA LEU A 373 -11.94 -17.28 -14.33
C LEU A 373 -12.63 -18.27 -13.37
N GLU A 374 -12.03 -18.56 -12.22
CA GLU A 374 -12.62 -19.44 -11.20
C GLU A 374 -13.91 -18.84 -10.62
N GLY A 375 -13.90 -17.54 -10.29
CA GLY A 375 -15.07 -16.85 -9.77
C GLY A 375 -16.25 -16.82 -10.75
N ILE A 376 -15.98 -16.55 -12.03
CA ILE A 376 -17.00 -16.58 -13.10
C ILE A 376 -17.57 -17.99 -13.27
N ARG A 377 -16.71 -19.02 -13.32
CA ARG A 377 -17.16 -20.43 -13.41
C ARG A 377 -18.05 -20.80 -12.24
N ALA A 378 -17.67 -20.41 -11.02
CA ALA A 378 -18.44 -20.66 -9.82
C ALA A 378 -19.80 -19.95 -9.85
N ALA A 379 -19.83 -18.66 -10.21
CA ALA A 379 -21.05 -17.85 -10.25
C ALA A 379 -22.09 -18.31 -11.29
N LEU A 380 -21.63 -18.97 -12.35
CA LEU A 380 -22.45 -19.51 -13.43
C LEU A 380 -22.79 -21.00 -13.27
N SER A 381 -22.23 -21.68 -12.26
CA SER A 381 -22.45 -23.11 -12.00
C SER A 381 -22.26 -24.00 -13.25
N ASN A 382 -21.39 -23.58 -14.19
CA ASN A 382 -21.20 -24.20 -15.50
C ASN A 382 -22.47 -24.35 -16.37
N ALA A 383 -23.50 -23.53 -16.14
CA ALA A 383 -24.69 -23.49 -16.99
C ALA A 383 -24.38 -22.91 -18.39
N ASN A 384 -23.34 -22.09 -18.48
CA ASN A 384 -22.89 -21.41 -19.68
C ASN A 384 -21.58 -22.03 -20.19
N SER A 385 -21.33 -21.97 -21.49
CA SER A 385 -20.04 -22.34 -22.08
C SER A 385 -19.02 -21.24 -21.84
N ILE A 386 -17.93 -21.56 -21.14
CA ILE A 386 -16.84 -20.62 -20.84
C ILE A 386 -15.58 -21.08 -21.58
N SER A 387 -15.12 -20.24 -22.51
CA SER A 387 -13.84 -20.41 -23.19
C SER A 387 -12.80 -19.46 -22.61
N HIS A 388 -11.53 -19.87 -22.60
CA HIS A 388 -10.43 -19.09 -22.03
C HIS A 388 -9.24 -19.04 -22.98
N ALA A 389 -8.63 -17.86 -23.09
CA ALA A 389 -7.37 -17.65 -23.79
C ALA A 389 -6.54 -16.57 -23.08
N VAL A 390 -5.24 -16.79 -22.94
CA VAL A 390 -4.34 -15.86 -22.26
C VAL A 390 -4.08 -14.60 -23.09
N GLY A 391 -3.95 -14.74 -24.41
CA GLY A 391 -3.67 -13.66 -25.35
C GLY A 391 -2.21 -13.19 -25.33
N CYS A 392 -1.74 -12.66 -24.21
CA CYS A 392 -0.36 -12.18 -24.08
C CYS A 392 0.15 -12.30 -22.64
N ARG A 393 1.47 -12.14 -22.45
CA ARG A 393 2.11 -12.00 -21.13
C ARG A 393 2.23 -10.52 -20.74
N HIS A 394 2.34 -10.30 -19.44
CA HIS A 394 2.53 -8.96 -18.86
C HIS A 394 3.40 -8.96 -17.60
N ASN A 395 4.01 -10.09 -17.22
CA ASN A 395 4.95 -10.17 -16.09
C ASN A 395 6.18 -9.29 -16.37
N ARG A 396 6.77 -8.70 -15.31
CA ARG A 396 7.99 -7.90 -15.44
C ARG A 396 9.21 -8.83 -15.49
N LEU A 397 9.20 -9.85 -14.63
CA LEU A 397 10.25 -10.83 -14.45
C LEU A 397 9.75 -12.21 -14.89
N ILE A 398 10.64 -13.11 -15.28
CA ILE A 398 10.30 -14.48 -15.67
C ILE A 398 9.64 -15.20 -14.49
N ASP A 399 8.60 -15.98 -14.80
CA ASP A 399 7.91 -16.83 -13.83
C ASP A 399 8.90 -17.79 -13.17
N VAL A 400 8.97 -17.75 -11.84
CA VAL A 400 9.88 -18.61 -11.07
C VAL A 400 9.50 -20.08 -11.19
N PHE A 401 10.48 -20.96 -11.10
CA PHE A 401 10.23 -22.39 -11.05
C PHE A 401 9.32 -22.76 -9.88
N LYS A 402 8.43 -23.72 -10.12
CA LYS A 402 7.58 -24.35 -9.10
C LYS A 402 7.79 -25.85 -9.14
N GLY A 403 7.84 -26.48 -7.97
CA GLY A 403 8.12 -27.91 -7.84
C GLY A 403 9.27 -28.16 -6.88
N LYS A 404 9.60 -29.44 -6.68
CA LYS A 404 10.62 -29.84 -5.70
C LYS A 404 12.02 -29.39 -6.16
N ILE A 405 12.62 -28.49 -5.40
CA ILE A 405 13.98 -28.00 -5.59
C ILE A 405 14.80 -28.46 -4.39
N ALA A 406 15.83 -29.26 -4.63
CA ALA A 406 16.80 -29.62 -3.60
C ALA A 406 17.76 -28.45 -3.41
N VAL A 407 18.00 -28.03 -2.17
CA VAL A 407 18.90 -26.92 -1.85
C VAL A 407 19.97 -27.42 -0.91
N GLU A 408 21.22 -27.33 -1.35
CA GLU A 408 22.42 -27.72 -0.59
C GLU A 408 23.19 -26.46 -0.19
N TYR A 409 23.49 -26.30 1.10
CA TYR A 409 24.25 -25.17 1.63
C TYR A 409 25.66 -25.60 2.04
N PHE A 410 26.66 -24.81 1.63
CA PHE A 410 28.07 -25.09 1.84
C PHE A 410 28.76 -23.97 2.61
N LYS A 411 29.80 -24.34 3.36
CA LYS A 411 30.69 -23.38 4.01
C LYS A 411 31.60 -22.72 2.97
N GLY A 412 31.67 -21.39 2.98
CA GLY A 412 32.46 -20.64 2.01
C GLY A 412 31.89 -20.71 0.59
N ARG A 413 32.70 -20.29 -0.39
CA ARG A 413 32.27 -20.03 -1.77
C ARG A 413 32.43 -21.22 -2.72
N GLY A 414 31.60 -21.24 -3.77
CA GLY A 414 31.72 -22.15 -4.91
C GLY A 414 31.23 -23.59 -4.68
N CYS A 415 30.35 -23.83 -3.71
CA CYS A 415 29.66 -25.11 -3.48
C CYS A 415 30.62 -26.32 -3.39
N LYS A 416 31.69 -26.18 -2.59
CA LYS A 416 32.75 -27.20 -2.43
C LYS A 416 32.61 -27.97 -1.11
N GLY A 417 32.97 -29.26 -1.14
CA GLY A 417 32.93 -30.14 0.03
C GLY A 417 31.54 -30.72 0.27
N ASP A 418 31.33 -31.28 1.47
CA ASP A 418 30.03 -31.81 1.88
C ASP A 418 29.09 -30.67 2.29
N PRO A 419 27.79 -30.72 1.93
CA PRO A 419 26.84 -29.70 2.35
C PRO A 419 26.60 -29.75 3.87
N LEU A 420 26.59 -28.57 4.51
CA LEU A 420 26.27 -28.42 5.93
C LEU A 420 24.77 -28.51 6.21
N HIS A 421 23.95 -28.19 5.22
CA HIS A 421 22.49 -28.29 5.32
C HIS A 421 21.90 -28.66 3.95
N VAL A 422 20.85 -29.48 3.97
CA VAL A 422 20.09 -29.83 2.78
C VAL A 422 18.61 -29.72 3.08
N GLU A 423 17.88 -29.03 2.23
CA GLU A 423 16.42 -28.91 2.33
C GLU A 423 15.76 -29.12 0.95
N ILE A 424 14.44 -29.25 0.97
CA ILE A 424 13.63 -29.28 -0.25
C ILE A 424 12.60 -28.16 -0.13
N VAL A 425 12.61 -27.27 -1.11
CA VAL A 425 11.61 -26.20 -1.26
C VAL A 425 10.75 -26.43 -2.49
N ASP A 426 9.70 -25.64 -2.66
CA ASP A 426 8.73 -25.78 -3.76
C ASP A 426 8.74 -24.62 -4.78
N LYS A 427 9.62 -23.63 -4.60
CA LYS A 427 9.67 -22.39 -5.40
C LYS A 427 11.11 -21.91 -5.61
N GLY A 428 11.44 -21.49 -6.84
CA GLY A 428 12.75 -20.97 -7.25
C GLY A 428 12.99 -19.52 -6.83
N GLU A 429 12.63 -19.15 -5.60
CA GLU A 429 12.80 -17.80 -5.07
C GLU A 429 13.22 -17.86 -3.61
N PHE A 430 14.37 -17.28 -3.32
CA PHE A 430 15.05 -17.38 -2.03
C PHE A 430 15.39 -15.99 -1.53
N PHE A 431 15.07 -15.77 -0.27
CA PHE A 431 15.38 -14.54 0.45
C PHE A 431 15.79 -14.93 1.87
N TRP A 432 17.09 -14.84 2.17
CA TRP A 432 17.64 -15.30 3.45
C TRP A 432 17.74 -14.14 4.44
N PHE A 433 16.72 -14.00 5.29
CA PHE A 433 16.83 -13.17 6.51
C PHE A 433 17.71 -13.86 7.55
N GLU A 434 17.58 -15.17 7.66
CA GLU A 434 18.41 -16.05 8.48
C GLU A 434 18.83 -17.26 7.62
N LEU A 435 20.02 -17.80 7.88
CA LEU A 435 20.48 -19.02 7.23
C LEU A 435 19.98 -20.26 7.98
N PRO A 436 19.79 -21.41 7.31
CA PRO A 436 19.21 -22.61 7.92
C PRO A 436 20.11 -23.29 8.96
N SER A 437 21.35 -22.82 9.13
CA SER A 437 22.28 -23.29 10.15
C SER A 437 23.12 -22.13 10.68
N GLY A 438 23.29 -22.07 12.01
CA GLY A 438 24.16 -21.11 12.68
C GLY A 438 25.65 -21.33 12.43
N GLU A 439 26.04 -22.43 11.77
CA GLU A 439 27.41 -22.66 11.32
C GLU A 439 27.73 -21.96 9.98
N LEU A 440 26.70 -21.48 9.28
CA LEU A 440 26.86 -20.71 8.05
C LEU A 440 27.01 -19.22 8.38
N ASP A 441 27.93 -18.56 7.69
CA ASP A 441 28.13 -17.11 7.77
C ASP A 441 27.39 -16.44 6.59
N PRO A 442 26.43 -15.51 6.84
CA PRO A 442 25.78 -14.74 5.78
C PRO A 442 26.73 -14.02 4.81
N ALA A 443 27.95 -13.70 5.26
CA ALA A 443 28.98 -13.09 4.41
C ALA A 443 29.85 -14.12 3.65
N ASP A 444 29.83 -15.39 4.05
CA ASP A 444 30.72 -16.45 3.52
C ASP A 444 30.07 -17.84 3.47
N PHE A 445 29.07 -17.99 2.60
CA PHE A 445 28.45 -19.27 2.28
C PHE A 445 28.22 -19.43 0.77
N SER A 446 27.80 -20.61 0.34
CA SER A 446 27.25 -20.81 -1.00
C SER A 446 26.11 -21.81 -0.97
N ALA A 447 25.22 -21.73 -1.96
CA ALA A 447 24.08 -22.63 -2.09
C ALA A 447 24.02 -23.20 -3.51
N ARG A 448 23.68 -24.48 -3.63
CA ARG A 448 23.32 -25.12 -4.89
C ARG A 448 21.86 -25.54 -4.86
N MET A 449 21.09 -25.09 -5.84
CA MET A 449 19.70 -25.46 -6.03
C MET A 449 19.60 -26.37 -7.27
N THR A 450 19.02 -27.55 -7.11
CA THR A 450 18.88 -28.52 -8.21
C THR A 450 17.43 -28.98 -8.35
N MET A 451 16.92 -29.01 -9.57
CA MET A 451 15.61 -29.57 -9.88
C MET A 451 15.54 -30.22 -11.25
N GLN A 452 14.48 -31.00 -11.48
CA GLN A 452 14.14 -31.54 -12.79
C GLN A 452 12.98 -30.73 -13.38
N PHE A 453 13.14 -30.30 -14.63
CA PHE A 453 12.13 -29.56 -15.38
C PHE A 453 11.83 -30.27 -16.69
N ALA A 454 10.55 -30.52 -16.98
CA ALA A 454 10.10 -31.06 -18.25
C ALA A 454 9.05 -30.10 -18.84
N PRO A 455 9.33 -29.42 -19.98
CA PRO A 455 8.37 -28.52 -20.58
C PRO A 455 7.26 -29.31 -21.27
N GLU A 456 6.02 -28.83 -21.17
CA GLU A 456 4.86 -29.49 -21.81
C GLU A 456 4.86 -29.33 -23.34
N GLU A 457 5.49 -28.27 -23.84
CA GLU A 457 5.56 -27.97 -25.27
C GLU A 457 7.01 -27.78 -25.70
N ALA A 458 7.33 -28.21 -26.92
CA ALA A 458 8.63 -27.96 -27.51
C ALA A 458 8.76 -26.49 -27.96
N GLY A 459 10.00 -26.04 -28.10
CA GLY A 459 10.33 -24.72 -28.64
C GLY A 459 11.24 -23.91 -27.73
N GLU A 460 11.42 -22.64 -28.09
CA GLU A 460 12.22 -21.70 -27.31
C GLU A 460 11.60 -21.47 -25.92
N HIS A 461 12.43 -21.61 -24.90
CA HIS A 461 12.14 -21.24 -23.52
C HIS A 461 13.17 -20.23 -23.05
N VAL A 462 12.73 -19.25 -22.28
CA VAL A 462 13.57 -18.20 -21.73
C VAL A 462 13.71 -18.45 -20.23
N PHE A 463 14.94 -18.64 -19.79
CA PHE A 463 15.32 -18.73 -18.39
C PHE A 463 15.66 -17.34 -17.88
N GLY A 464 15.17 -16.99 -16.69
CA GLY A 464 15.43 -15.72 -16.04
C GLY A 464 16.10 -15.91 -14.69
N MET A 465 16.98 -14.99 -14.31
CA MET A 465 17.59 -14.97 -12.98
C MET A 465 17.85 -13.54 -12.49
N THR A 466 17.50 -13.30 -11.23
CA THR A 466 17.78 -12.06 -10.50
C THR A 466 18.43 -12.42 -9.16
N ASN A 467 19.55 -11.79 -8.82
CA ASN A 467 20.35 -12.12 -7.65
C ASN A 467 20.91 -10.87 -6.93
N ALA A 468 20.58 -10.74 -5.65
CA ALA A 468 21.33 -9.92 -4.71
C ALA A 468 22.44 -10.82 -4.12
N GLY A 469 23.65 -10.67 -4.66
CA GLY A 469 24.73 -11.65 -4.58
C GLY A 469 25.20 -12.04 -5.98
N LEU A 470 25.93 -13.14 -6.11
CA LEU A 470 26.41 -13.68 -7.39
C LEU A 470 25.75 -15.04 -7.62
N ALA A 471 25.27 -15.28 -8.84
CA ALA A 471 24.60 -16.55 -9.17
C ALA A 471 24.89 -17.00 -10.60
N ARG A 472 24.76 -18.30 -10.86
CA ARG A 472 24.81 -18.90 -12.21
C ARG A 472 23.73 -19.97 -12.36
N LEU A 473 23.04 -19.98 -13.50
CA LEU A 473 22.04 -20.98 -13.85
C LEU A 473 22.52 -21.85 -15.01
N PHE A 474 22.41 -23.16 -14.83
CA PHE A 474 22.79 -24.19 -15.78
C PHE A 474 21.58 -25.07 -16.15
N VAL A 475 21.52 -25.51 -17.40
CA VAL A 475 20.55 -26.47 -17.92
C VAL A 475 21.33 -27.65 -18.52
N ASP A 476 21.13 -28.87 -18.00
CA ASP A 476 21.94 -30.05 -18.35
C ASP A 476 23.47 -29.79 -18.28
N GLY A 477 23.88 -28.95 -17.32
CA GLY A 477 25.28 -28.53 -17.13
C GLY A 477 25.78 -27.41 -18.06
N GLU A 478 24.96 -26.94 -19.01
CA GLU A 478 25.27 -25.81 -19.89
C GLU A 478 24.91 -24.48 -19.20
N LEU A 479 25.88 -23.57 -19.08
CA LEU A 479 25.66 -22.23 -18.50
C LEU A 479 24.69 -21.44 -19.38
N THR A 480 23.48 -21.19 -18.86
CA THR A 480 22.38 -20.54 -19.58
C THR A 480 22.19 -19.09 -19.15
N VAL A 481 22.37 -18.78 -17.85
CA VAL A 481 22.34 -17.40 -17.33
C VAL A 481 23.51 -17.17 -16.38
N ASP A 482 24.34 -16.16 -16.63
CA ASP A 482 25.52 -15.83 -15.80
C ASP A 482 25.35 -14.53 -15.02
N GLY A 483 24.71 -14.63 -13.85
CA GLY A 483 24.55 -13.54 -12.89
C GLY A 483 25.80 -13.25 -12.05
N ARG A 484 26.97 -13.78 -12.41
CA ARG A 484 28.24 -13.58 -11.70
C ARG A 484 29.21 -12.73 -12.49
N GLU A 485 29.46 -13.05 -13.76
CA GLU A 485 30.35 -12.25 -14.60
C GLU A 485 29.65 -10.99 -15.08
N GLY A 486 30.27 -9.83 -14.83
CA GLY A 486 29.70 -8.54 -15.24
C GLY A 486 28.46 -8.11 -14.43
N TRP A 487 28.25 -8.68 -13.24
CA TRP A 487 27.15 -8.27 -12.36
C TRP A 487 27.22 -6.77 -12.06
N THR A 488 26.08 -6.09 -12.25
CA THR A 488 25.87 -4.69 -11.90
C THR A 488 24.59 -4.56 -11.08
N ARG A 489 24.61 -3.61 -10.14
CA ARG A 489 23.43 -3.25 -9.35
C ARG A 489 22.36 -2.67 -10.27
N GLY A 490 21.16 -3.21 -10.18
CA GLY A 490 19.97 -2.79 -10.89
C GLY A 490 18.85 -2.43 -9.91
N GLU A 491 17.62 -2.58 -10.37
CA GLU A 491 16.43 -2.03 -9.72
C GLU A 491 15.70 -3.03 -8.80
N ASN A 492 15.95 -4.34 -8.98
CA ASN A 492 15.26 -5.39 -8.22
C ASN A 492 15.70 -5.49 -6.74
N TYR A 493 14.82 -6.09 -5.92
CA TYR A 493 15.01 -6.25 -4.48
C TYR A 493 15.38 -4.93 -3.79
N PHE A 494 14.54 -3.91 -3.94
CA PHE A 494 14.76 -2.58 -3.36
C PHE A 494 16.10 -1.96 -3.81
N GLY A 495 16.46 -2.20 -5.08
CA GLY A 495 17.72 -1.76 -5.66
C GLY A 495 18.96 -2.46 -5.11
N THR A 496 18.88 -3.70 -4.61
CA THR A 496 20.06 -4.45 -4.10
C THR A 496 20.47 -5.61 -5.00
N ALA A 497 19.67 -5.97 -6.01
CA ALA A 497 19.97 -7.01 -6.99
C ALA A 497 20.30 -6.41 -8.36
N ASN A 498 20.74 -7.26 -9.29
CA ASN A 498 20.79 -6.92 -10.71
C ASN A 498 19.40 -6.81 -11.34
N ASP A 499 19.35 -6.17 -12.50
CA ASP A 499 18.23 -6.37 -13.43
C ASP A 499 18.22 -7.81 -13.93
N GLU A 500 17.03 -8.33 -14.25
CA GLU A 500 16.89 -9.74 -14.60
C GLU A 500 17.73 -10.09 -15.82
N GLN A 501 18.60 -11.07 -15.66
CA GLN A 501 19.36 -11.64 -16.75
C GLN A 501 18.61 -12.81 -17.35
N ARG A 502 18.69 -12.95 -18.67
CA ARG A 502 17.94 -13.95 -19.42
C ARG A 502 18.83 -14.72 -20.38
N GLY A 503 18.53 -16.01 -20.51
CA GLY A 503 19.13 -16.91 -21.49
C GLY A 503 18.04 -17.76 -22.14
N ALA A 504 18.11 -17.95 -23.46
CA ALA A 504 17.12 -18.72 -24.20
C ALA A 504 17.71 -20.06 -24.65
N MET A 505 16.90 -21.12 -24.60
CA MET A 505 17.26 -22.44 -25.11
C MET A 505 16.05 -23.09 -25.77
N THR A 506 16.27 -23.85 -26.83
CA THR A 506 15.21 -24.68 -27.43
C THR A 506 15.10 -25.99 -26.67
N LEU A 507 13.93 -26.25 -26.10
CA LEU A 507 13.64 -27.48 -25.35
C LEU A 507 12.68 -28.39 -26.13
N GLU A 508 12.76 -29.68 -25.84
CA GLU A 508 11.86 -30.72 -26.35
C GLU A 508 10.75 -30.98 -25.33
N ALA A 509 9.51 -31.14 -25.82
CA ALA A 509 8.37 -31.48 -24.98
C ALA A 509 8.62 -32.80 -24.22
N ASP A 510 8.19 -32.85 -22.97
CA ASP A 510 8.25 -34.01 -22.06
C ASP A 510 9.66 -34.55 -21.75
N ARG A 511 10.73 -33.98 -22.32
CA ARG A 511 12.11 -34.31 -21.94
C ARG A 511 12.43 -33.66 -20.59
N SER A 512 12.95 -34.45 -19.66
CA SER A 512 13.47 -33.93 -18.38
C SER A 512 14.84 -33.30 -18.57
N TYR A 513 15.00 -32.08 -18.08
CA TYR A 513 16.23 -31.31 -18.02
C TYR A 513 16.62 -31.06 -16.56
N GLU A 514 17.90 -31.21 -16.24
CA GLU A 514 18.41 -30.84 -14.93
C GLU A 514 18.71 -29.34 -14.90
N ILE A 515 18.05 -28.64 -13.98
CA ILE A 515 18.30 -27.22 -13.71
C ILE A 515 19.16 -27.14 -12.46
N THR A 516 20.32 -26.49 -12.56
CA THR A 516 21.21 -26.22 -11.44
C THR A 516 21.46 -24.73 -11.31
N VAL A 517 21.25 -24.17 -10.11
CA VAL A 517 21.63 -22.80 -9.78
C VAL A 517 22.68 -22.83 -8.68
N GLU A 518 23.78 -22.10 -8.87
CA GLU A 518 24.82 -21.91 -7.86
C GLU A 518 24.83 -20.45 -7.41
N TYR A 519 24.78 -20.21 -6.10
CA TYR A 519 24.72 -18.88 -5.48
C TYR A 519 25.86 -18.68 -4.47
N GLU A 520 26.39 -17.47 -4.39
CA GLU A 520 27.28 -16.99 -3.32
C GLU A 520 27.05 -15.49 -3.04
N PRO A 521 27.21 -14.99 -1.80
CA PRO A 521 27.06 -13.57 -1.50
C PRO A 521 28.16 -12.74 -2.17
N SER A 522 27.89 -11.49 -2.53
CA SER A 522 28.91 -10.59 -3.07
C SER A 522 29.88 -10.14 -1.96
N THR A 523 31.11 -9.77 -2.30
CA THR A 523 32.09 -9.23 -1.32
C THR A 523 31.92 -7.73 -1.06
N ALA A 524 30.98 -7.06 -1.73
CA ALA A 524 30.84 -5.62 -1.67
C ALA A 524 29.92 -5.22 -0.52
N SER A 525 30.51 -4.86 0.62
CA SER A 525 29.83 -4.15 1.69
C SER A 525 29.73 -2.66 1.33
N GLU A 526 28.67 -2.24 0.66
CA GLU A 526 28.29 -0.83 0.62
C GLU A 526 27.37 -0.51 1.82
N GLU A 527 27.35 0.77 2.21
CA GLU A 527 26.41 1.30 3.21
C GLU A 527 24.96 1.12 2.71
N GLY A 528 24.06 0.58 3.53
CA GLY A 528 22.65 0.40 3.20
C GLY A 528 22.11 -1.01 3.46
N ILE A 529 20.94 -1.33 2.87
CA ILE A 529 20.32 -2.66 2.95
C ILE A 529 21.14 -3.65 2.13
N ASN A 530 21.77 -4.63 2.78
CA ASN A 530 22.46 -5.73 2.12
C ASN A 530 21.58 -6.98 2.13
N LEU A 531 20.90 -7.25 1.02
CA LEU A 531 20.10 -8.46 0.86
C LEU A 531 20.92 -9.58 0.22
N ILE A 532 20.67 -10.79 0.69
CA ILE A 532 21.13 -12.02 0.06
C ILE A 532 19.89 -12.76 -0.44
N ALA A 533 19.73 -12.80 -1.77
CA ALA A 533 18.54 -13.33 -2.40
C ALA A 533 18.82 -13.76 -3.84
N VAL A 534 18.09 -14.77 -4.31
CA VAL A 534 18.09 -15.19 -5.71
C VAL A 534 16.71 -15.68 -6.11
N ARG A 535 16.23 -15.25 -7.27
CA ARG A 535 15.08 -15.86 -7.96
C ARG A 535 15.49 -16.32 -9.33
N PHE A 536 14.92 -17.43 -9.77
CA PHE A 536 15.14 -17.98 -11.08
C PHE A 536 13.93 -18.76 -11.58
N GLY A 537 13.79 -18.76 -12.90
CA GLY A 537 12.58 -19.19 -13.56
C GLY A 537 12.78 -19.57 -15.01
N VAL A 538 11.69 -20.05 -15.61
CA VAL A 538 11.61 -20.33 -17.04
C VAL A 538 10.21 -20.05 -17.54
N GLU A 539 10.10 -19.53 -18.76
CA GLU A 539 8.82 -19.44 -19.44
C GLU A 539 8.96 -19.70 -20.93
N LYS A 540 7.85 -20.15 -21.55
CA LYS A 540 7.68 -20.12 -22.99
C LYS A 540 7.15 -18.73 -23.39
N PRO A 541 7.84 -17.99 -24.27
CA PRO A 541 7.33 -16.71 -24.79
C PRO A 541 6.00 -16.89 -25.52
N LEU A 542 5.08 -15.94 -25.33
CA LEU A 542 3.82 -15.87 -26.10
C LEU A 542 3.96 -14.95 -27.30
N GLY A 543 3.26 -15.27 -28.40
CA GLY A 543 3.40 -14.59 -29.69
C GLY A 543 2.08 -14.28 -30.38
N GLU A 544 2.12 -14.07 -31.71
CA GLU A 544 0.92 -13.78 -32.52
C GLU A 544 -0.16 -14.86 -32.39
N ALA A 545 0.24 -16.14 -32.35
CA ALA A 545 -0.68 -17.26 -32.29
C ALA A 545 -1.58 -17.21 -31.04
N ASP A 546 -1.04 -16.73 -29.90
CA ASP A 546 -1.79 -16.60 -28.65
C ASP A 546 -2.82 -15.47 -28.70
N ILE A 547 -2.47 -14.35 -29.34
CA ILE A 547 -3.40 -13.24 -29.60
C ILE A 547 -4.48 -13.68 -30.59
N GLU A 548 -4.13 -14.39 -31.66
CA GLU A 548 -5.09 -14.93 -32.62
C GLU A 548 -6.06 -15.92 -31.97
N ALA A 549 -5.57 -16.78 -31.08
CA ALA A 549 -6.41 -17.67 -30.28
C ALA A 549 -7.38 -16.90 -29.38
N ALA A 550 -6.95 -15.81 -28.76
CA ALA A 550 -7.81 -14.94 -27.97
C ALA A 550 -8.88 -14.23 -28.83
N VAL A 551 -8.50 -13.75 -30.02
CA VAL A 551 -9.43 -13.14 -30.98
C VAL A 551 -10.50 -14.15 -31.44
N GLU A 552 -10.10 -15.38 -31.76
CA GLU A 552 -11.04 -16.44 -32.16
C GLU A 552 -11.96 -16.85 -31.00
N THR A 553 -11.42 -16.89 -29.78
CA THR A 553 -12.19 -17.13 -28.56
C THR A 553 -13.26 -16.06 -28.37
N ALA A 554 -12.91 -14.79 -28.56
CA ALA A 554 -13.84 -13.67 -28.48
C ALA A 554 -14.92 -13.72 -29.58
N ARG A 555 -14.53 -14.00 -30.82
CA ARG A 555 -15.44 -14.07 -31.99
C ARG A 555 -16.56 -15.10 -31.81
N ASN A 556 -16.27 -16.19 -31.10
CA ASN A 556 -17.20 -17.29 -30.88
C ASN A 556 -18.04 -17.16 -29.59
N ALA A 557 -17.95 -16.04 -28.88
CA ALA A 557 -18.69 -15.77 -27.64
C ALA A 557 -19.73 -14.67 -27.81
N ASP A 558 -20.75 -14.66 -26.94
CA ASP A 558 -21.78 -13.63 -26.93
C ASP A 558 -21.27 -12.35 -26.24
N VAL A 559 -20.32 -12.51 -25.32
CA VAL A 559 -19.60 -11.45 -24.60
C VAL A 559 -18.14 -11.86 -24.41
N ALA A 560 -17.22 -10.90 -24.55
CA ALA A 560 -15.81 -11.05 -24.21
C ALA A 560 -15.48 -10.27 -22.94
N LEU A 561 -15.08 -10.99 -21.89
CA LEU A 561 -14.60 -10.45 -20.62
C LEU A 561 -13.08 -10.46 -20.64
N LEU A 562 -12.48 -9.27 -20.78
CA LEU A 562 -11.04 -9.11 -20.96
C LEU A 562 -10.37 -8.58 -19.68
N PHE A 563 -9.58 -9.44 -19.05
CA PHE A 563 -8.88 -9.19 -17.79
C PHE A 563 -7.43 -8.77 -18.04
N VAL A 564 -7.16 -7.47 -17.86
CA VAL A 564 -5.87 -6.83 -18.11
C VAL A 564 -5.44 -6.02 -16.90
N GLY A 565 -4.17 -5.65 -16.85
CA GLY A 565 -3.65 -4.83 -15.77
C GLY A 565 -2.17 -5.05 -15.52
N ARG A 566 -1.82 -5.01 -14.24
CA ARG A 566 -0.48 -5.20 -13.70
C ARG A 566 -0.53 -6.29 -12.63
N ASP A 567 0.62 -6.59 -12.03
CA ASP A 567 0.73 -7.43 -10.85
C ASP A 567 1.70 -6.83 -9.83
N GLY A 568 1.94 -7.56 -8.73
CA GLY A 568 2.84 -7.15 -7.67
C GLY A 568 4.33 -7.10 -8.05
N GLU A 569 4.70 -7.33 -9.32
CA GLU A 569 6.06 -7.03 -9.79
C GLU A 569 6.16 -5.61 -10.38
N TRP A 570 5.03 -5.04 -10.82
CA TRP A 570 4.96 -3.68 -11.37
C TRP A 570 4.49 -2.66 -10.33
N ASP A 571 3.36 -2.94 -9.67
CA ASP A 571 2.88 -2.14 -8.55
C ASP A 571 3.56 -2.67 -7.28
N THR A 572 4.81 -2.27 -7.05
CA THR A 572 5.67 -2.81 -5.99
C THR A 572 6.45 -1.73 -5.25
N GLU A 573 6.73 -2.01 -3.98
CA GLU A 573 7.76 -1.30 -3.23
C GLU A 573 9.14 -1.43 -3.90
N GLY A 574 9.93 -0.36 -3.83
CA GLY A 574 11.29 -0.27 -4.34
C GLY A 574 11.41 0.20 -5.78
N LEU A 575 10.31 0.34 -6.51
CA LEU A 575 10.31 0.75 -7.93
C LEU A 575 9.11 1.60 -8.28
N ASP A 576 9.34 2.67 -9.03
CA ASP A 576 8.26 3.40 -9.69
C ASP A 576 8.04 2.86 -11.11
N LEU A 577 6.82 3.03 -11.61
CA LEU A 577 6.44 2.64 -12.96
C LEU A 577 7.18 3.49 -14.00
N PRO A 578 7.61 2.89 -15.13
CA PRO A 578 8.28 3.63 -16.20
C PRO A 578 7.34 4.57 -16.97
N ASP A 579 6.05 4.20 -17.04
CA ASP A 579 5.00 4.98 -17.68
C ASP A 579 3.61 4.61 -17.09
N MET A 580 2.54 5.18 -17.65
CA MET A 580 1.15 4.93 -17.26
C MET A 580 0.42 4.00 -18.25
N ARG A 581 1.14 3.20 -19.06
CA ARG A 581 0.58 2.26 -20.04
C ARG A 581 0.35 0.89 -19.41
N LEU A 582 -0.48 0.06 -20.06
CA LEU A 582 -0.55 -1.36 -19.72
C LEU A 582 0.72 -2.09 -20.21
N PRO A 583 1.37 -2.91 -19.37
CA PRO A 583 2.59 -3.62 -19.76
C PRO A 583 2.35 -4.69 -20.83
N GLY A 584 3.41 -5.03 -21.56
CA GLY A 584 3.36 -6.05 -22.60
C GLY A 584 2.48 -5.66 -23.79
N ARG A 585 1.80 -6.65 -24.37
CA ARG A 585 0.96 -6.47 -25.58
C ARG A 585 -0.52 -6.33 -25.27
N GLN A 586 -0.86 -5.93 -24.04
CA GLN A 586 -2.25 -5.92 -23.57
C GLN A 586 -3.13 -4.95 -24.35
N GLU A 587 -2.64 -3.78 -24.74
CA GLU A 587 -3.45 -2.84 -25.51
C GLU A 587 -3.75 -3.34 -26.92
N GLU A 588 -2.77 -3.97 -27.58
CA GLU A 588 -2.99 -4.64 -28.86
C GLU A 588 -4.04 -5.75 -28.73
N LEU A 589 -3.97 -6.55 -27.66
CA LEU A 589 -4.95 -7.58 -27.35
C LEU A 589 -6.35 -6.96 -27.18
N ILE A 590 -6.49 -5.86 -26.43
CA ILE A 590 -7.77 -5.15 -26.27
C ILE A 590 -8.34 -4.73 -27.61
N GLU A 591 -7.52 -4.09 -28.45
CA GLU A 591 -7.98 -3.60 -29.75
C GLU A 591 -8.43 -4.73 -30.68
N LYS A 592 -7.65 -5.81 -30.77
CA LYS A 592 -7.97 -6.97 -31.62
C LYS A 592 -9.20 -7.73 -31.12
N VAL A 593 -9.35 -7.91 -29.80
CA VAL A 593 -10.53 -8.56 -29.19
C VAL A 593 -11.78 -7.71 -29.38
N ALA A 594 -11.70 -6.40 -29.10
CA ALA A 594 -12.83 -5.48 -29.26
C ALA A 594 -13.31 -5.38 -30.71
N ALA A 595 -12.38 -5.45 -31.68
CA ALA A 595 -12.72 -5.50 -33.11
C ALA A 595 -13.42 -6.80 -33.52
N ALA A 596 -13.12 -7.92 -32.84
CA ALA A 596 -13.73 -9.22 -33.12
C ALA A 596 -15.05 -9.46 -32.39
N ASN A 597 -15.25 -8.83 -31.24
CA ASN A 597 -16.49 -8.90 -30.48
C ASN A 597 -16.89 -7.52 -29.91
N VAL A 598 -17.96 -6.95 -30.47
CA VAL A 598 -18.48 -5.64 -30.06
C VAL A 598 -19.00 -5.62 -28.61
N ASN A 599 -19.30 -6.78 -28.02
CA ASN A 599 -19.68 -6.94 -26.62
C ASN A 599 -18.46 -7.21 -25.75
N THR A 600 -17.42 -6.38 -25.87
CA THR A 600 -16.22 -6.47 -25.04
C THR A 600 -16.36 -5.63 -23.77
N VAL A 601 -16.14 -6.26 -22.63
CA VAL A 601 -16.02 -5.65 -21.29
C VAL A 601 -14.58 -5.80 -20.83
N VAL A 602 -13.93 -4.71 -20.46
CA VAL A 602 -12.58 -4.73 -19.89
C VAL A 602 -12.67 -4.67 -18.37
N VAL A 603 -11.98 -5.57 -17.69
CA VAL A 603 -11.82 -5.57 -16.23
C VAL A 603 -10.34 -5.32 -15.91
N LEU A 604 -10.09 -4.24 -15.19
CA LEU A 604 -8.75 -3.73 -14.88
C LEU A 604 -8.33 -4.14 -13.47
N GLN A 605 -7.11 -4.66 -13.35
CA GLN A 605 -6.44 -4.95 -12.07
C GLN A 605 -5.12 -4.20 -12.00
N THR A 606 -5.15 -2.98 -11.46
CA THR A 606 -4.00 -2.07 -11.39
C THR A 606 -3.91 -1.37 -10.04
N GLY A 607 -2.71 -1.04 -9.60
CA GLY A 607 -2.42 -0.27 -8.39
C GLY A 607 -2.53 1.26 -8.53
N GLY A 608 -3.05 1.75 -9.64
CA GLY A 608 -3.12 3.18 -9.97
C GLY A 608 -3.72 3.42 -11.36
N PRO A 609 -3.69 4.67 -11.86
CA PRO A 609 -4.23 5.03 -13.17
C PRO A 609 -3.48 4.36 -14.33
N ILE A 610 -4.18 4.23 -15.45
CA ILE A 610 -3.63 3.86 -16.75
C ILE A 610 -4.17 4.77 -17.85
N GLU A 611 -3.41 4.98 -18.91
CA GLU A 611 -3.92 5.53 -20.16
C GLU A 611 -4.85 4.52 -20.85
N MET A 612 -5.90 5.02 -21.51
CA MET A 612 -6.89 4.16 -22.18
C MET A 612 -7.21 4.66 -23.60
N PRO A 613 -6.25 4.67 -24.55
CA PRO A 613 -6.52 5.08 -25.93
C PRO A 613 -7.58 4.20 -26.63
N TRP A 614 -7.78 2.99 -26.11
CA TRP A 614 -8.77 2.02 -26.55
C TRP A 614 -10.16 2.16 -25.91
N LEU A 615 -10.38 3.11 -24.97
CA LEU A 615 -11.63 3.26 -24.20
C LEU A 615 -12.88 3.37 -25.11
N GLY A 616 -12.75 4.04 -26.26
CA GLY A 616 -13.84 4.19 -27.24
C GLY A 616 -14.25 2.89 -27.95
N LYS A 617 -13.42 1.84 -27.90
CA LYS A 617 -13.61 0.58 -28.64
C LYS A 617 -14.35 -0.50 -27.84
N VAL A 618 -14.53 -0.33 -26.53
CA VAL A 618 -15.13 -1.33 -25.62
C VAL A 618 -16.43 -0.81 -25.01
N ARG A 619 -17.36 -1.70 -24.62
CA ARG A 619 -18.68 -1.28 -24.11
C ARG A 619 -18.71 -0.98 -22.62
N ALA A 620 -17.80 -1.57 -21.85
CA ALA A 620 -17.68 -1.29 -20.43
C ALA A 620 -16.24 -1.44 -19.95
N VAL A 621 -15.90 -0.69 -18.90
CA VAL A 621 -14.62 -0.77 -18.19
C VAL A 621 -14.90 -0.78 -16.69
N LEU A 622 -14.43 -1.83 -16.01
CA LEU A 622 -14.56 -2.01 -14.57
C LEU A 622 -13.17 -2.03 -13.92
N GLN A 623 -12.90 -1.12 -13.00
CA GLN A 623 -11.68 -1.09 -12.20
C GLN A 623 -11.86 -1.91 -10.92
N MET A 624 -11.08 -2.97 -10.79
CA MET A 624 -11.11 -3.89 -9.63
C MET A 624 -9.92 -3.72 -8.69
N TRP A 625 -8.90 -2.95 -9.06
CA TRP A 625 -7.68 -2.79 -8.27
C TRP A 625 -7.07 -4.16 -7.92
N TYR A 626 -6.67 -4.33 -6.65
CA TYR A 626 -6.32 -5.59 -6.03
C TYR A 626 -7.22 -5.86 -4.80
N PRO A 627 -8.31 -6.61 -4.96
CA PRO A 627 -9.37 -6.76 -3.94
C PRO A 627 -9.12 -7.92 -2.95
N GLY A 628 -7.89 -8.40 -2.81
CA GLY A 628 -7.56 -9.48 -1.88
C GLY A 628 -7.99 -10.88 -2.34
N GLN A 629 -7.97 -11.84 -1.43
CA GLN A 629 -8.08 -13.28 -1.74
C GLN A 629 -9.39 -13.71 -2.42
N GLU A 630 -10.45 -12.90 -2.29
CA GLU A 630 -11.78 -13.13 -2.88
C GLU A 630 -11.99 -12.45 -4.24
N LEU A 631 -10.91 -11.99 -4.88
CA LEU A 631 -10.94 -11.28 -6.18
C LEU A 631 -11.96 -11.85 -7.17
N GLY A 632 -11.85 -13.13 -7.55
CA GLY A 632 -12.70 -13.69 -8.57
C GLY A 632 -14.18 -13.68 -8.19
N ASN A 633 -14.48 -13.85 -6.90
CA ASN A 633 -15.85 -13.82 -6.41
C ASN A 633 -16.41 -12.38 -6.41
N ALA A 634 -15.62 -11.39 -6.01
CA ALA A 634 -16.02 -9.98 -6.08
C ALA A 634 -16.21 -9.51 -7.54
N VAL A 635 -15.32 -9.93 -8.45
CA VAL A 635 -15.46 -9.70 -9.90
C VAL A 635 -16.78 -10.25 -10.40
N ALA A 636 -17.07 -11.53 -10.10
CA ALA A 636 -18.28 -12.17 -10.58
C ALA A 636 -19.54 -11.49 -10.02
N ASP A 637 -19.54 -11.12 -8.75
CA ASP A 637 -20.67 -10.42 -8.14
C ASP A 637 -21.01 -9.12 -8.86
N VAL A 638 -20.00 -8.31 -9.16
CA VAL A 638 -20.20 -7.03 -9.84
C VAL A 638 -20.60 -7.25 -11.29
N LEU A 639 -19.92 -8.14 -12.01
CA LEU A 639 -20.22 -8.40 -13.43
C LEU A 639 -21.65 -8.88 -13.65
N PHE A 640 -22.16 -9.76 -12.79
CA PHE A 640 -23.52 -10.31 -12.90
C PHE A 640 -24.56 -9.54 -12.07
N GLY A 641 -24.14 -8.49 -11.36
CA GLY A 641 -25.00 -7.63 -10.54
C GLY A 641 -25.47 -8.25 -9.22
N ASP A 642 -24.89 -9.37 -8.78
CA ASP A 642 -25.14 -9.88 -7.43
C ASP A 642 -24.67 -8.87 -6.36
N ALA A 643 -23.72 -7.99 -6.72
CA ALA A 643 -23.37 -6.77 -5.99
C ALA A 643 -23.37 -5.53 -6.90
N GLU A 644 -23.59 -4.37 -6.30
CA GLU A 644 -23.47 -3.06 -6.96
C GLU A 644 -21.98 -2.64 -7.04
N PRO A 645 -21.49 -2.08 -8.16
CA PRO A 645 -20.21 -1.39 -8.22
C PRO A 645 -20.31 -0.06 -7.45
N GLY A 646 -20.14 -0.16 -6.13
CA GLY A 646 -20.32 0.97 -5.20
C GLY A 646 -19.12 1.92 -5.13
N GLY A 647 -18.05 1.67 -5.89
CA GLY A 647 -16.80 2.41 -5.78
C GLY A 647 -16.84 3.77 -6.49
N ARG A 648 -15.98 4.67 -6.03
CA ARG A 648 -15.72 6.00 -6.61
C ARG A 648 -14.21 6.24 -6.60
N LEU A 649 -13.65 6.74 -7.70
CA LEU A 649 -12.21 6.92 -7.86
C LEU A 649 -11.60 7.72 -6.69
N PRO A 650 -10.60 7.19 -5.99
CA PRO A 650 -9.88 7.93 -4.95
C PRO A 650 -8.71 8.76 -5.52
N GLN A 651 -8.50 8.71 -6.84
CA GLN A 651 -7.49 9.47 -7.55
C GLN A 651 -8.04 9.89 -8.91
N THR A 652 -7.61 11.04 -9.41
CA THR A 652 -7.89 11.45 -10.78
C THR A 652 -7.17 10.53 -11.77
N PHE A 653 -7.87 10.07 -12.81
CA PHE A 653 -7.24 9.36 -13.93
C PHE A 653 -6.94 10.38 -15.03
N PRO A 654 -5.66 10.74 -15.28
CA PRO A 654 -5.32 11.66 -16.35
C PRO A 654 -5.50 11.00 -17.73
N LYS A 655 -5.63 11.81 -18.79
CA LYS A 655 -5.72 11.26 -20.17
C LYS A 655 -4.35 10.81 -20.67
N ALA A 656 -3.31 11.55 -20.32
CA ALA A 656 -1.92 11.22 -20.58
C ALA A 656 -1.06 11.42 -19.32
N LEU A 657 0.07 10.72 -19.22
CA LEU A 657 1.01 10.91 -18.10
C LEU A 657 1.42 12.38 -17.90
N SER A 658 1.56 13.15 -18.99
CA SER A 658 1.90 14.58 -18.95
C SER A 658 0.84 15.49 -18.30
N ASP A 659 -0.37 14.97 -18.07
CA ASP A 659 -1.46 15.72 -17.42
C ASP A 659 -1.37 15.63 -15.88
N ASN A 660 -0.46 14.81 -15.34
CA ASN A 660 -0.26 14.69 -13.90
C ASN A 660 0.58 15.87 -13.36
N SER A 661 0.22 16.40 -12.19
CA SER A 661 0.85 17.58 -11.58
C SER A 661 2.36 17.46 -11.34
N ALA A 662 2.87 16.24 -11.10
CA ALA A 662 4.29 16.00 -10.90
C ALA A 662 5.09 15.89 -12.21
N ILE A 663 4.44 15.70 -13.36
CA ILE A 663 5.09 15.41 -14.65
C ILE A 663 5.20 16.70 -15.48
N THR A 664 6.17 17.54 -15.12
CA THR A 664 6.37 18.86 -15.76
C THR A 664 7.42 18.85 -16.88
N GLY A 665 8.16 17.75 -17.03
CA GLY A 665 9.35 17.66 -17.89
C GLY A 665 10.63 18.22 -17.25
N ASP A 666 10.55 18.80 -16.05
CA ASP A 666 11.71 19.19 -15.24
C ASP A 666 12.16 18.01 -14.37
N ALA A 667 13.36 17.48 -14.64
CA ALA A 667 13.95 16.39 -13.87
C ALA A 667 14.06 16.72 -12.36
N ALA A 668 14.18 18.00 -11.98
CA ALA A 668 14.19 18.39 -10.57
C ALA A 668 12.82 18.24 -9.87
N VAL A 669 11.72 18.08 -10.62
CA VAL A 669 10.36 17.91 -10.08
C VAL A 669 9.93 16.44 -10.09
N TYR A 670 10.33 15.70 -11.13
CA TYR A 670 10.22 14.26 -11.22
C TYR A 670 11.20 13.74 -12.28
N PRO A 671 11.97 12.66 -12.04
CA PRO A 671 12.01 11.84 -10.82
C PRO A 671 12.87 12.43 -9.69
N GLY A 672 13.56 13.54 -9.91
CA GLY A 672 14.55 14.12 -9.00
C GLY A 672 15.87 14.36 -9.72
N LYS A 673 16.66 15.29 -9.20
CA LYS A 673 17.97 15.67 -9.72
C LYS A 673 18.94 15.92 -8.56
N ASP A 674 20.16 15.38 -8.69
CA ASP A 674 21.25 15.57 -7.72
C ASP A 674 20.86 15.16 -6.29
N GLY A 675 20.02 14.11 -6.15
CA GLY A 675 19.52 13.61 -4.86
C GLY A 675 18.40 14.44 -4.23
N HIS A 676 17.75 15.33 -5.00
CA HIS A 676 16.64 16.16 -4.57
C HIS A 676 15.44 16.07 -5.54
N VAL A 677 14.23 16.02 -5.00
CA VAL A 677 12.98 16.11 -5.76
C VAL A 677 12.13 17.25 -5.19
N ARG A 678 11.88 18.27 -6.00
CA ARG A 678 11.13 19.47 -5.62
C ARG A 678 9.65 19.28 -5.91
N TYR A 679 8.81 19.46 -4.90
CA TYR A 679 7.36 19.37 -5.05
C TYR A 679 6.81 20.71 -5.54
N ALA A 680 7.11 21.02 -6.81
CA ALA A 680 6.85 22.33 -7.41
C ALA A 680 5.36 22.64 -7.60
N GLU A 681 4.52 21.61 -7.63
CA GLU A 681 3.07 21.74 -7.69
C GLU A 681 2.44 22.21 -6.36
N GLY A 682 3.18 22.19 -5.26
CA GLY A 682 2.71 22.64 -3.95
C GLY A 682 1.38 22.00 -3.55
N VAL A 683 0.39 22.83 -3.19
CA VAL A 683 -0.96 22.37 -2.81
C VAL A 683 -1.81 21.88 -4.00
N PHE A 684 -1.33 21.97 -5.23
CA PHE A 684 -2.07 21.62 -6.45
C PHE A 684 -1.79 20.16 -6.87
N VAL A 685 -2.12 19.20 -5.99
CA VAL A 685 -1.99 17.76 -6.27
C VAL A 685 -3.33 17.15 -6.72
N GLY A 686 -3.30 16.27 -7.73
CA GLY A 686 -4.47 15.53 -8.18
C GLY A 686 -5.54 16.43 -8.82
N TYR A 687 -6.81 16.25 -8.48
CA TYR A 687 -7.91 17.07 -9.03
C TYR A 687 -7.70 18.58 -8.83
N ARG A 688 -6.97 18.99 -7.78
CA ARG A 688 -6.63 20.40 -7.53
C ARG A 688 -5.81 21.00 -8.68
N HIS A 689 -4.93 20.21 -9.29
CA HIS A 689 -4.17 20.61 -10.48
C HIS A 689 -5.07 20.68 -11.72
N HIS A 690 -5.88 19.65 -11.94
CA HIS A 690 -6.75 19.53 -13.10
C HIS A 690 -7.74 20.70 -13.19
N ASP A 691 -8.30 21.10 -12.05
CA ASP A 691 -9.21 22.25 -11.95
C ASP A 691 -8.49 23.55 -12.35
N VAL A 692 -7.42 23.90 -11.63
CA VAL A 692 -6.71 25.18 -11.79
C VAL A 692 -6.03 25.31 -13.15
N SER A 693 -5.53 24.19 -13.69
CA SER A 693 -4.86 24.15 -14.99
C SER A 693 -5.83 23.94 -16.15
N ALA A 694 -7.13 23.75 -15.87
CA ALA A 694 -8.17 23.42 -16.84
C ALA A 694 -7.81 22.22 -17.74
N VAL A 695 -7.14 21.21 -17.17
CA VAL A 695 -6.77 19.97 -17.85
C VAL A 695 -7.84 18.93 -17.61
N GLU A 696 -8.62 18.60 -18.63
CA GLU A 696 -9.71 17.64 -18.51
C GLU A 696 -9.18 16.20 -18.26
N PRO A 697 -9.50 15.57 -17.12
CA PRO A 697 -9.06 14.21 -16.84
C PRO A 697 -9.81 13.19 -17.71
N LEU A 698 -9.27 11.96 -17.79
CA LEU A 698 -10.00 10.84 -18.39
C LEU A 698 -11.20 10.47 -17.50
N PHE A 699 -10.98 10.37 -16.19
CA PHE A 699 -12.02 10.26 -15.19
C PHE A 699 -11.66 11.12 -13.96
N PRO A 700 -12.56 11.99 -13.48
CA PRO A 700 -12.27 12.89 -12.38
C PRO A 700 -12.25 12.16 -11.02
N PHE A 701 -11.56 12.74 -10.04
CA PHE A 701 -11.63 12.30 -8.65
C PHE A 701 -13.07 12.16 -8.16
N GLY A 702 -13.37 11.09 -7.44
CA GLY A 702 -14.69 10.77 -6.94
C GLY A 702 -15.66 10.21 -7.98
N PHE A 703 -15.23 9.95 -9.22
CA PHE A 703 -16.08 9.41 -10.29
C PHE A 703 -16.33 7.90 -10.14
N GLY A 704 -17.52 7.45 -10.49
CA GLY A 704 -17.85 6.03 -10.66
C GLY A 704 -19.33 5.86 -10.97
N LEU A 705 -19.64 5.00 -11.93
CA LEU A 705 -21.01 4.67 -12.31
C LEU A 705 -21.60 3.60 -11.36
N GLY A 706 -22.92 3.46 -11.39
CA GLY A 706 -23.66 2.38 -10.72
C GLY A 706 -24.64 1.70 -11.66
N TYR A 707 -25.32 0.65 -11.20
CA TYR A 707 -26.42 0.01 -11.92
C TYR A 707 -27.79 0.61 -11.57
N THR A 708 -27.87 1.43 -10.52
CA THR A 708 -29.07 2.20 -10.18
C THR A 708 -28.90 3.70 -10.42
N ARG A 709 -29.97 4.47 -10.21
CA ARG A 709 -29.99 5.93 -10.34
C ARG A 709 -30.50 6.59 -9.08
N PHE A 710 -29.98 7.77 -8.79
CA PHE A 710 -30.35 8.54 -7.61
C PHE A 710 -30.88 9.92 -7.99
N ARG A 711 -31.73 10.48 -7.13
CA ARG A 711 -32.21 11.86 -7.20
C ARG A 711 -31.89 12.55 -5.88
N TRP A 712 -31.35 13.76 -5.96
CA TRP A 712 -30.96 14.56 -4.80
C TRP A 712 -31.97 15.68 -4.59
N SER A 713 -32.22 16.03 -3.33
CA SER A 713 -32.94 17.26 -2.97
C SER A 713 -32.01 18.48 -3.07
N GLU A 714 -32.59 19.67 -2.96
CA GLU A 714 -31.80 20.86 -2.68
C GLU A 714 -31.09 20.72 -1.31
N PRO A 715 -29.87 21.25 -1.16
CA PRO A 715 -29.13 21.23 0.09
C PRO A 715 -29.75 22.14 1.13
N ARG A 716 -29.77 21.69 2.38
CA ARG A 716 -30.25 22.46 3.54
C ARG A 716 -29.09 22.75 4.49
N LEU A 717 -28.92 24.01 4.86
CA LEU A 717 -27.91 24.42 5.82
C LEU A 717 -28.53 24.55 7.22
N SER A 718 -27.80 24.08 8.22
CA SER A 718 -28.13 24.30 9.64
C SER A 718 -28.00 25.77 10.07
N ALA A 719 -27.17 26.55 9.38
CA ALA A 719 -26.99 27.99 9.59
C ALA A 719 -26.60 28.68 8.28
N SER A 720 -26.99 29.95 8.10
CA SER A 720 -26.70 30.72 6.89
C SER A 720 -25.30 31.36 6.86
N GLU A 721 -24.51 31.21 7.92
CA GLU A 721 -23.16 31.76 8.04
C GLU A 721 -22.27 30.86 8.90
N MET A 722 -20.95 30.95 8.72
CA MET A 722 -19.97 30.19 9.49
C MET A 722 -19.84 30.73 10.92
N SER A 723 -19.90 29.82 11.90
CA SER A 723 -19.64 30.08 13.31
C SER A 723 -18.53 29.17 13.85
N SER A 724 -18.14 29.35 15.12
CA SER A 724 -17.18 28.45 15.78
C SER A 724 -17.65 27.00 15.85
N GLU A 725 -18.97 26.76 15.86
CA GLU A 725 -19.57 25.41 15.92
C GLU A 725 -19.59 24.70 14.55
N GLY A 726 -19.33 25.44 13.48
CA GLY A 726 -19.43 24.98 12.10
C GLY A 726 -20.82 25.08 11.49
N VAL A 727 -20.95 24.57 10.28
CA VAL A 727 -22.19 24.47 9.50
C VAL A 727 -22.33 23.05 8.99
N THR A 728 -23.50 22.45 9.22
CA THR A 728 -23.91 21.19 8.61
C THR A 728 -24.76 21.44 7.37
N VAL A 729 -24.42 20.75 6.27
CA VAL A 729 -25.20 20.65 5.03
C VAL A 729 -25.88 19.28 4.99
N SER A 730 -27.19 19.26 4.75
CA SER A 730 -27.99 18.05 4.64
C SER A 730 -28.65 17.95 3.25
N ILE A 731 -28.53 16.79 2.61
CA ILE A 731 -29.12 16.50 1.30
C ILE A 731 -29.90 15.18 1.41
N ASP A 732 -31.16 15.16 1.00
CA ASP A 732 -31.90 13.90 0.87
C ASP A 732 -31.60 13.27 -0.48
N VAL A 733 -31.22 12.00 -0.46
CA VAL A 733 -30.90 11.20 -1.65
C VAL A 733 -31.89 10.05 -1.72
N THR A 734 -32.64 9.97 -2.82
CA THR A 734 -33.57 8.88 -3.09
C THR A 734 -33.00 7.97 -4.17
N ASN A 735 -32.97 6.66 -3.92
CA ASN A 735 -32.75 5.66 -4.97
C ASN A 735 -34.03 5.55 -5.82
N ILE A 736 -33.95 5.96 -7.07
CA ILE A 736 -35.08 5.98 -8.01
C ILE A 736 -35.00 4.87 -9.06
N GLY A 737 -34.05 3.94 -8.94
CA GLY A 737 -33.97 2.74 -9.75
C GLY A 737 -34.72 1.56 -9.13
N ASP A 738 -34.45 0.38 -9.67
CA ASP A 738 -35.10 -0.89 -9.34
C ASP A 738 -34.19 -1.85 -8.56
N ARG A 739 -32.95 -1.44 -8.26
CA ARG A 739 -31.96 -2.24 -7.53
C ARG A 739 -31.35 -1.47 -6.35
N PRO A 740 -30.93 -2.17 -5.29
CA PRO A 740 -30.12 -1.55 -4.24
C PRO A 740 -28.84 -0.98 -4.83
N GLY A 741 -28.36 0.12 -4.29
CA GLY A 741 -27.07 0.67 -4.69
C GLY A 741 -26.56 1.71 -3.70
N SER A 742 -25.38 2.26 -3.97
CA SER A 742 -24.78 3.28 -3.14
C SER A 742 -24.52 4.58 -3.88
N GLU A 743 -24.73 5.70 -3.20
CA GLU A 743 -24.45 7.04 -3.70
C GLU A 743 -23.45 7.77 -2.80
N LEU A 744 -22.53 8.52 -3.42
CA LEU A 744 -21.56 9.35 -2.72
C LEU A 744 -21.90 10.82 -2.92
N VAL A 745 -22.14 11.52 -1.81
CA VAL A 745 -22.28 12.98 -1.79
C VAL A 745 -20.97 13.58 -1.32
N GLN A 746 -20.36 14.42 -2.16
CA GLN A 746 -19.09 15.08 -1.87
C GLN A 746 -19.35 16.57 -1.66
N LEU A 747 -18.70 17.15 -0.64
CA LEU A 747 -18.75 18.58 -0.38
C LEU A 747 -17.35 19.15 -0.36
N TYR A 748 -17.15 20.09 -1.28
CA TYR A 748 -15.94 20.85 -1.44
C TYR A 748 -16.14 22.28 -0.94
N VAL A 749 -15.05 22.92 -0.54
CA VAL A 749 -15.00 24.33 -0.19
C VAL A 749 -14.15 25.07 -1.21
N SER A 750 -14.66 26.19 -1.70
CA SER A 750 -13.92 27.15 -2.53
C SER A 750 -13.82 28.50 -1.82
N SER A 751 -12.73 29.23 -2.08
CA SER A 751 -12.46 30.56 -1.54
C SER A 751 -12.19 31.55 -2.68
N PRO A 752 -13.22 32.01 -3.42
CA PRO A 752 -13.04 32.77 -4.68
C PRO A 752 -12.30 34.11 -4.53
N LYS A 753 -12.25 34.67 -3.32
CA LYS A 753 -11.55 35.92 -3.00
C LYS A 753 -10.34 35.71 -2.09
N ALA A 754 -9.73 34.53 -2.14
CA ALA A 754 -8.51 34.25 -1.40
C ALA A 754 -7.39 35.24 -1.79
N LYS A 755 -6.61 35.68 -0.80
CA LYS A 755 -5.44 36.54 -1.02
C LYS A 755 -4.17 35.76 -1.32
N VAL A 756 -4.19 34.46 -1.08
CA VAL A 756 -3.13 33.50 -1.40
C VAL A 756 -3.64 32.57 -2.50
N GLU A 757 -2.73 32.03 -3.30
CA GLU A 757 -3.07 30.99 -4.25
C GLU A 757 -3.65 29.78 -3.52
N ARG A 758 -4.79 29.27 -3.99
CA ARG A 758 -5.50 28.12 -3.43
C ARG A 758 -6.04 27.26 -4.58
N PRO A 759 -6.23 25.96 -4.36
CA PRO A 759 -7.03 25.14 -5.26
C PRO A 759 -8.41 25.77 -5.48
N ASP A 760 -8.97 25.60 -6.68
CA ASP A 760 -10.30 26.11 -7.02
C ASP A 760 -11.36 25.59 -6.04
N LYS A 761 -11.22 24.34 -5.61
CA LYS A 761 -12.04 23.70 -4.58
C LYS A 761 -11.26 22.61 -3.87
N GLU A 762 -11.65 22.32 -2.63
CA GLU A 762 -10.99 21.32 -1.78
C GLU A 762 -12.05 20.45 -1.09
N LEU A 763 -11.92 19.13 -1.15
CA LEU A 763 -12.82 18.20 -0.46
C LEU A 763 -12.70 18.40 1.05
N ARG A 764 -13.83 18.60 1.73
CA ARG A 764 -13.87 18.82 3.18
C ARG A 764 -14.84 17.91 3.91
N ALA A 765 -15.83 17.34 3.22
CA ALA A 765 -16.71 16.33 3.78
C ALA A 765 -17.26 15.43 2.68
N PHE A 766 -17.60 14.20 3.04
CA PHE A 766 -18.34 13.29 2.18
C PHE A 766 -19.29 12.42 2.99
N ALA A 767 -20.31 11.89 2.33
CA ALA A 767 -21.24 10.94 2.91
C ALA A 767 -21.61 9.90 1.86
N LYS A 768 -21.38 8.62 2.18
CA LYS A 768 -21.80 7.50 1.36
C LYS A 768 -23.07 6.89 1.93
N LEU A 769 -24.07 6.70 1.09
CA LEU A 769 -25.37 6.13 1.47
C LEU A 769 -25.62 4.86 0.67
N SER A 770 -26.04 3.79 1.35
CA SER A 770 -26.50 2.55 0.71
C SER A 770 -28.02 2.50 0.84
N LEU A 771 -28.73 2.48 -0.29
CA LEU A 771 -30.18 2.67 -0.33
C LEU A 771 -30.87 1.56 -1.15
N GLN A 772 -31.96 1.02 -0.61
CA GLN A 772 -32.88 0.15 -1.31
C GLN A 772 -33.68 0.91 -2.38
N PRO A 773 -34.28 0.23 -3.37
CA PRO A 773 -35.16 0.87 -4.35
C PRO A 773 -36.29 1.68 -3.68
N GLY A 774 -36.43 2.95 -4.04
CA GLY A 774 -37.41 3.86 -3.46
C GLY A 774 -37.07 4.43 -2.08
N GLU A 775 -36.01 3.95 -1.43
CA GLU A 775 -35.54 4.47 -0.14
C GLU A 775 -34.94 5.86 -0.29
N THR A 776 -35.15 6.71 0.73
CA THR A 776 -34.51 8.01 0.85
C THR A 776 -33.68 8.05 2.12
N GLY A 777 -32.40 8.37 1.99
CA GLY A 777 -31.49 8.64 3.11
C GLY A 777 -31.03 10.11 3.08
N THR A 778 -30.50 10.61 4.21
CA THR A 778 -29.99 11.98 4.31
C THR A 778 -28.47 11.97 4.44
N ALA A 779 -27.77 12.50 3.44
CA ALA A 779 -26.34 12.80 3.51
C ALA A 779 -26.14 14.00 4.43
N THR A 780 -25.27 13.87 5.44
CA THR A 780 -25.00 14.92 6.44
C THR A 780 -23.51 15.24 6.46
N LEU A 781 -23.17 16.48 6.13
CA LEU A 781 -21.80 16.93 5.86
C LEU A 781 -21.50 18.12 6.77
N LYS A 782 -20.58 17.95 7.73
CA LYS A 782 -20.21 19.03 8.67
C LYS A 782 -18.93 19.72 8.20
N ILE A 783 -18.96 21.05 8.23
CA ILE A 783 -17.83 21.93 7.93
C ILE A 783 -17.59 22.82 9.14
N THR A 784 -16.33 23.02 9.49
CA THR A 784 -15.85 23.83 10.61
C THR A 784 -14.99 24.98 10.10
N PRO A 785 -14.61 25.96 10.95
CA PRO A 785 -13.66 26.98 10.56
C PRO A 785 -12.33 26.43 10.01
N ARG A 786 -11.90 25.24 10.45
CA ARG A 786 -10.68 24.60 9.94
C ARG A 786 -10.78 24.22 8.47
N ASP A 787 -11.97 23.87 8.01
CA ASP A 787 -12.22 23.46 6.63
C ASP A 787 -12.21 24.64 5.65
N LEU A 788 -12.30 25.87 6.17
CA LEU A 788 -12.14 27.11 5.39
C LEU A 788 -10.68 27.58 5.33
N ALA A 789 -9.84 27.05 6.22
CA ALA A 789 -8.50 27.57 6.49
C ALA A 789 -7.44 27.06 5.52
N PHE A 790 -6.43 27.87 5.30
CA PHE A 790 -5.14 27.49 4.71
C PHE A 790 -4.05 27.65 5.78
N PHE A 791 -2.87 27.06 5.58
CA PHE A 791 -1.74 27.23 6.49
C PHE A 791 -0.98 28.52 6.15
N ASP A 792 -1.01 29.48 7.07
CA ASP A 792 -0.34 30.78 6.94
C ASP A 792 1.05 30.71 7.60
N ILE A 793 2.08 30.52 6.77
CA ILE A 793 3.48 30.34 7.19
C ILE A 793 3.97 31.53 8.04
N GLU A 794 3.55 32.76 7.75
CA GLU A 794 3.98 33.94 8.51
C GLU A 794 3.52 33.87 9.97
N THR A 795 2.34 33.30 10.20
CA THR A 795 1.76 33.16 11.54
C THR A 795 2.03 31.80 12.18
N GLY A 796 2.50 30.80 11.43
CA GLY A 796 2.67 29.42 11.88
C GLY A 796 1.35 28.75 12.29
N ALA A 797 0.23 29.14 11.69
CA ALA A 797 -1.10 28.71 12.10
C ALA A 797 -2.05 28.53 10.90
N PHE A 798 -3.13 27.79 11.12
CA PHE A 798 -4.20 27.70 10.13
C PHE A 798 -5.10 28.92 10.22
N ARG A 799 -5.32 29.58 9.08
CA ARG A 799 -6.06 30.83 9.02
C ARG A 799 -7.21 30.73 8.02
N ALA A 800 -8.41 31.06 8.50
CA ALA A 800 -9.56 31.34 7.66
C ALA A 800 -9.83 32.86 7.72
N GLU A 801 -9.92 33.53 6.57
CA GLU A 801 -10.22 34.95 6.55
C GLU A 801 -11.72 35.22 6.61
N ALA A 802 -12.13 36.38 7.13
CA ALA A 802 -13.52 36.82 6.98
C ALA A 802 -13.82 37.04 5.48
N GLY A 803 -14.99 36.62 5.02
CA GLY A 803 -15.34 36.70 3.61
C GLY A 803 -16.49 35.78 3.24
N THR A 804 -16.70 35.59 1.94
CA THR A 804 -17.69 34.64 1.42
C THR A 804 -16.94 33.46 0.81
N TYR A 805 -17.24 32.27 1.33
CA TYR A 805 -16.79 31.00 0.80
C TYR A 805 -17.90 30.37 -0.02
N GLN A 806 -17.58 29.34 -0.81
CA GLN A 806 -18.57 28.56 -1.54
C GLN A 806 -18.53 27.10 -1.08
N LEU A 807 -19.68 26.57 -0.67
CA LEU A 807 -19.88 25.15 -0.45
C LEU A 807 -20.36 24.53 -1.77
N ILE A 808 -19.56 23.65 -2.33
CA ILE A 808 -19.82 23.00 -3.62
C ILE A 808 -20.21 21.56 -3.35
N VAL A 809 -21.48 21.25 -3.56
CA VAL A 809 -22.03 19.91 -3.45
C VAL A 809 -21.94 19.24 -4.83
N ALA A 810 -21.27 18.10 -4.91
CA ALA A 810 -20.96 17.44 -6.16
C ALA A 810 -21.03 15.91 -6.06
N ALA A 811 -21.31 15.25 -7.18
CA ALA A 811 -21.28 13.79 -7.29
C ALA A 811 -19.86 13.26 -7.53
N ASN A 812 -19.00 14.08 -8.13
CA ASN A 812 -17.55 13.92 -8.29
C ASN A 812 -16.92 15.30 -8.57
N ALA A 813 -15.60 15.39 -8.67
CA ALA A 813 -14.90 16.67 -8.84
C ALA A 813 -15.33 17.48 -10.09
N ALA A 814 -15.91 16.85 -11.11
CA ALA A 814 -16.41 17.52 -12.31
C ALA A 814 -17.95 17.67 -12.37
N ASP A 815 -18.72 16.91 -11.58
CA ASP A 815 -20.19 16.90 -11.60
C ASP A 815 -20.76 17.69 -10.40
N VAL A 816 -20.72 19.01 -10.52
CA VAL A 816 -21.26 19.94 -9.52
C VAL A 816 -22.78 19.98 -9.60
N ARG A 817 -23.43 19.73 -8.46
CA ARG A 817 -24.90 19.72 -8.32
C ARG A 817 -25.45 21.00 -7.73
N SER A 818 -24.72 21.61 -6.79
CA SER A 818 -25.12 22.87 -6.17
C SER A 818 -23.90 23.64 -5.68
N VAL A 819 -24.01 24.98 -5.70
CA VAL A 819 -23.02 25.90 -5.14
C VAL A 819 -23.75 26.86 -4.22
N ILE A 820 -23.30 26.95 -2.97
CA ILE A 820 -23.96 27.71 -1.92
C ILE A 820 -22.95 28.70 -1.35
N ASP A 821 -23.27 29.99 -1.42
CA ASP A 821 -22.45 31.02 -0.77
C ASP A 821 -22.61 30.90 0.75
N LEU A 822 -21.48 30.82 1.45
CA LEU A 822 -21.40 30.80 2.90
C LEU A 822 -20.61 32.02 3.39
N PRO A 823 -21.28 33.06 3.90
CA PRO A 823 -20.65 34.13 4.65
C PRO A 823 -19.90 33.60 5.88
N SER A 824 -18.67 34.06 6.08
CA SER A 824 -17.88 33.93 7.31
C SER A 824 -17.63 35.34 7.85
N PRO A 825 -18.46 35.84 8.79
CA PRO A 825 -18.39 37.23 9.25
C PRO A 825 -17.12 37.56 10.03
N SER A 826 -16.46 36.54 10.60
CA SER A 826 -15.18 36.66 11.30
C SER A 826 -14.08 35.85 10.61
N GLY A 827 -12.84 36.29 10.80
CA GLY A 827 -11.67 35.47 10.52
C GLY A 827 -11.36 34.58 11.73
N TYR A 828 -10.70 33.46 11.47
CA TYR A 828 -10.27 32.49 12.47
C TYR A 828 -8.77 32.28 12.35
N LEU A 829 -8.08 32.39 13.47
CA LEU A 829 -6.68 31.98 13.61
C LEU A 829 -6.67 30.74 14.51
N LEU A 830 -6.45 29.59 13.89
CA LEU A 830 -6.51 28.28 14.51
C LEU A 830 -5.07 27.80 14.76
N PRO A 831 -4.63 27.76 16.02
CA PRO A 831 -3.26 27.33 16.32
C PRO A 831 -3.05 25.88 15.88
N THR A 832 -1.81 25.54 15.54
CA THR A 832 -1.43 24.14 15.36
C THR A 832 -1.20 23.44 16.68
N SER A 833 -1.01 24.15 17.80
CA SER A 833 -0.95 23.59 19.16
C SER A 833 -2.32 23.61 19.85
N TYR A 834 -2.57 22.64 20.72
CA TYR A 834 -3.75 22.58 21.60
C TYR A 834 -3.33 22.48 23.06
#